data_AF-A0A836HGA0-F1
#
_entry.id   AF-A0A836HGA0-F1
#
_cell.length_a   1.000
_cell.length_b   1.000
_cell.length_c   1.000
_cell.angle_alpha   90.00
_cell.angle_beta   90.00
_cell.angle_gamma   90.00
#
_symmetry.space_group_name_H-M   'P 1'
#
loop_
_entity.id
_entity.type
_entity.pdbx_description
1 polymer ?
#
loop_
_entity_poly.entity_id
_entity_poly.type
_entity_poly.pdbx_seq_one_letter_code
_entity_poly.pdbx_strand_id
1 'polypeptide(L)'
;MLSCRRFASVAASQARLLQRAAFCAAASTSALVMLATGHGSPLCIGASATVTQRRCAATDSHTGASVVVVDPEKAARERDRIARDLLTTNFPELYVNQRSVLLYKDVVHTVPYTLTIAVDGNVTRQDVDPVVKAILSDCFAMVGKHLNAFNADSEVSHVNRLPVGEKHVMSEHLCKVIKCCEEVYKISGGCFDPAAAPLVHKLRNAASRPDSTVETFMVTAEEAGRFTLTRSFAIDIKEGTIARNYKDAMLDLGGLNKGYTVDCVVDRLNAAKFSDVLFEWGGDCRASGVNVQRHPWVVGVVRPPSVDEVVAAAKSGESVTMTAHSLGEHTNESAQSESASDGAAKPEHKALLRVMSLSNEALCTSGDYENVLFVNALGSALSSTYDWHHRCLIAPCQDDLAQVSIKCYSCLYADALATASFVKRDPVRVRYMLEHYRHDYNRVTDYAAYTREGERLAHMYEIARESPARRAERIAGSLPARVVVVGGGLAGCAAAIEAANCGATVIVLEKEPRLGGNSAKATSGINGWGTRTQAVNHVLDNCKFFERDTFLSGKGGHCDPGLVRTLSVKSADAIGWLESFGIPLTVLYQLGGASRKRCHRAPDQKDGTPVPIGFTIMRHLEDYIRTKLHGKVRILNETAVVSLMHDVSVMPDGSREIRVHGVRYKSMTDASETVMDLPADAVVLATGGFSNDQTAESLLREYAPNLYGTPTTNGTFATGDGVKMARKLGATVVDMDKVQLHPTGLIDPKDPACKTKYLGPEALRGSGGILLNRNGERFVNELDLRSVVSQAIIAQDNEYPDSGGSKFAYCVLSEEAAKLFGKNSLTYYWKSQGLFTRVDDMKALASLIGCSVETLYRTLETYERQSTEKEACPLTGKLVFPSVVGTKGPYYVAYVTPSIHYTMGGCLISPAAELLMEDHSVNIFEDLRPILGLFGAGEVTGGVHGRNRLGGNSLLECVVFGKIAGDRAATILQREKHGLSKDKWVPVVVRETRASDQFGVGSRVLRFNLPGATQTSGLTVGEFIGIRGDWDGQQLIGYYSPINMPDDKGSISILARGDKGNLQEWISSMRPGDSVEMKACGGLRIELKPHKKQMIYRKTVIRRLALIAGGSGVAPMLQIIKAALNRPYVDNIETIRLVYAAEDEHELTYRSLLKQYSAENPGKFDCGFVLNNPPEGWMEGVGYVDRATLQGLLQPPSKDLLVAICGPPVMQRSVTADLLALGYSAEMVRTVDEDRAL
;
A
#
# COMPACT_ATOMS: atom_id res chain seq x y z
N MET A 1 -8.19 37.81 -27.04
CA MET A 1 -7.16 38.49 -26.22
C MET A 1 -7.54 38.33 -24.75
N LEU A 2 -6.90 37.39 -24.05
CA LEU A 2 -6.82 37.25 -22.59
C LEU A 2 -6.10 35.91 -22.32
N SER A 3 -4.81 35.89 -22.62
CA SER A 3 -3.90 34.76 -22.38
C SER A 3 -2.49 35.32 -22.21
N CYS A 4 -2.24 36.02 -21.11
CA CYS A 4 -0.89 36.39 -20.64
C CYS A 4 -1.02 37.09 -19.28
N ARG A 5 -1.01 36.31 -18.19
CA ARG A 5 -0.68 36.72 -16.81
C ARG A 5 -0.95 35.56 -15.86
N ARG A 6 0.00 34.62 -15.78
CA ARG A 6 0.20 33.68 -14.65
C ARG A 6 1.54 32.94 -14.82
N PHE A 7 2.61 33.71 -14.96
CA PHE A 7 4.00 33.25 -14.87
C PHE A 7 4.88 34.43 -14.43
N ALA A 8 4.75 34.84 -13.16
CA ALA A 8 5.66 35.77 -12.49
C ALA A 8 5.33 35.84 -10.98
N SER A 9 5.71 34.82 -10.21
CA SER A 9 5.81 34.93 -8.74
C SER A 9 6.69 33.85 -8.08
N VAL A 10 7.71 33.34 -8.77
CA VAL A 10 8.67 32.34 -8.23
C VAL A 10 10.10 32.88 -8.14
N ALA A 11 10.29 34.19 -8.35
CA ALA A 11 11.60 34.85 -8.28
C ALA A 11 11.59 35.97 -7.23
N ALA A 12 11.35 35.62 -5.96
CA ALA A 12 11.48 36.55 -4.84
C ALA A 12 11.61 35.82 -3.48
N SER A 13 12.62 34.95 -3.32
CA SER A 13 13.07 34.52 -1.98
C SER A 13 14.54 34.06 -1.91
N GLN A 14 15.35 34.42 -2.91
CA GLN A 14 16.79 34.06 -2.98
C GLN A 14 17.75 35.23 -2.72
N ALA A 15 17.30 36.28 -2.03
CA ALA A 15 18.15 37.42 -1.68
C ALA A 15 17.90 37.89 -0.25
N ARG A 16 18.32 37.08 0.74
CA ARG A 16 18.51 37.47 2.14
C ARG A 16 19.26 36.37 2.90
N LEU A 17 20.53 36.14 2.53
CA LEU A 17 21.48 35.36 3.34
C LEU A 17 22.94 35.57 2.86
N LEU A 18 23.26 36.83 2.53
CA LEU A 18 24.62 37.30 2.27
C LEU A 18 24.80 38.62 3.01
N GLN A 19 25.25 38.56 4.27
CA GLN A 19 26.13 39.53 4.95
C GLN A 19 26.19 39.26 6.47
N ARG A 20 27.34 38.72 6.90
CA ARG A 20 28.01 38.72 8.23
C ARG A 20 28.80 37.41 8.33
N ALA A 21 30.11 37.34 8.48
CA ALA A 21 31.22 38.29 8.51
C ALA A 21 32.52 37.46 8.29
N ALA A 22 33.59 38.10 7.82
CA ALA A 22 34.94 37.56 7.70
C ALA A 22 35.82 37.98 8.90
N PHE A 23 36.81 37.18 9.32
CA PHE A 23 38.27 37.49 9.30
C PHE A 23 39.19 36.53 10.13
N CYS A 24 40.46 36.45 9.66
CA CYS A 24 41.74 35.88 10.19
C CYS A 24 41.99 34.36 9.99
N ALA A 25 42.87 33.84 9.11
CA ALA A 25 44.31 34.08 8.78
C ALA A 25 45.29 33.68 9.91
N ALA A 26 46.48 33.08 9.75
CA ALA A 26 47.24 32.33 8.73
C ALA A 26 48.59 31.93 9.41
N ALA A 27 49.25 30.82 9.00
CA ALA A 27 50.72 30.54 9.07
C ALA A 27 50.99 29.01 8.93
N SER A 28 51.54 28.43 7.84
CA SER A 28 52.93 28.47 7.28
C SER A 28 53.91 27.57 8.09
N THR A 29 54.84 26.73 7.58
CA THR A 29 55.36 26.35 6.24
C THR A 29 56.47 25.28 6.42
N SER A 30 56.71 24.45 5.38
CA SER A 30 58.04 23.99 4.88
C SER A 30 58.86 22.92 5.66
N ALA A 31 59.71 22.05 5.09
CA ALA A 31 60.01 21.52 3.75
C ALA A 31 61.22 20.54 3.86
N LEU A 32 61.59 19.86 2.75
CA LEU A 32 62.91 19.27 2.37
C LEU A 32 63.34 17.90 2.98
N VAL A 33 64.10 16.97 2.34
CA VAL A 33 64.54 16.66 0.95
C VAL A 33 65.53 15.44 1.00
N MET A 34 65.82 14.82 -0.18
CA MET A 34 66.87 13.83 -0.57
C MET A 34 66.61 12.33 -0.32
N LEU A 35 66.59 11.42 -1.31
CA LEU A 35 67.47 11.02 -2.45
C LEU A 35 68.60 10.04 -2.11
N ALA A 36 68.67 8.98 -2.94
CA ALA A 36 69.85 8.27 -3.50
C ALA A 36 69.97 6.76 -3.15
N THR A 37 69.71 5.85 -4.12
CA THR A 37 70.66 5.03 -4.95
C THR A 37 71.40 3.91 -4.19
N GLY A 38 71.60 2.67 -4.64
CA GLY A 38 71.34 1.97 -5.90
C GLY A 38 72.09 0.60 -5.94
N HIS A 39 71.95 -0.11 -7.07
CA HIS A 39 72.84 -1.14 -7.67
C HIS A 39 72.86 -2.59 -7.16
N GLY A 40 72.81 -3.54 -8.12
CA GLY A 40 73.37 -4.90 -7.98
C GLY A 40 72.67 -6.03 -8.76
N SER A 41 72.99 -6.18 -10.04
CA SER A 41 72.58 -7.27 -10.98
C SER A 41 73.34 -8.62 -10.73
N PRO A 42 73.31 -9.64 -11.63
CA PRO A 42 72.23 -10.57 -12.04
C PRO A 42 72.71 -12.06 -12.14
N LEU A 43 71.84 -13.01 -12.56
CA LEU A 43 72.09 -14.21 -13.43
C LEU A 43 70.83 -15.12 -13.40
N CYS A 44 70.04 -15.23 -14.49
CA CYS A 44 70.11 -16.25 -15.58
C CYS A 44 69.68 -17.67 -15.15
N ILE A 45 68.83 -18.49 -15.80
CA ILE A 45 68.09 -18.56 -17.08
C ILE A 45 67.01 -19.66 -16.90
N GLY A 46 65.86 -19.58 -17.60
CA GLY A 46 65.02 -20.75 -17.89
C GLY A 46 63.55 -20.43 -18.19
N ALA A 47 63.20 -20.26 -19.46
CA ALA A 47 61.87 -19.86 -19.93
C ALA A 47 60.97 -21.04 -20.35
N SER A 48 59.67 -20.94 -20.08
CA SER A 48 58.58 -21.33 -20.99
C SER A 48 57.30 -20.59 -20.59
N ALA A 49 56.75 -19.80 -21.50
CA ALA A 49 55.79 -18.74 -21.27
C ALA A 49 54.34 -19.18 -21.56
N THR A 50 53.45 -18.98 -20.60
CA THR A 50 52.01 -18.74 -20.81
C THR A 50 51.72 -17.34 -20.28
N VAL A 51 51.31 -16.43 -21.16
CA VAL A 51 51.17 -15.00 -20.87
C VAL A 51 49.98 -14.78 -19.93
N THR A 52 50.26 -14.74 -18.63
CA THR A 52 49.38 -14.18 -17.61
C THR A 52 49.68 -12.67 -17.54
N GLN A 53 48.69 -11.84 -17.87
CA GLN A 53 48.77 -10.39 -17.72
C GLN A 53 48.83 -10.06 -16.21
N ARG A 54 50.05 -9.90 -15.66
CA ARG A 54 50.25 -9.38 -14.30
C ARG A 54 49.87 -7.90 -14.26
N ARG A 55 48.84 -7.54 -13.49
CA ARG A 55 48.58 -6.14 -13.08
C ARG A 55 49.62 -5.68 -12.06
N CYS A 56 50.03 -4.41 -12.18
CA CYS A 56 50.92 -3.69 -11.27
C CYS A 56 50.38 -3.65 -9.83
N ALA A 57 51.32 -3.65 -8.88
CA ALA A 57 51.11 -3.64 -7.44
C ALA A 57 50.50 -2.32 -6.92
N ALA A 58 49.19 -2.37 -6.64
CA ALA A 58 48.51 -1.70 -5.54
C ALA A 58 47.25 -2.56 -5.29
N THR A 59 47.24 -3.39 -4.25
CA THR A 59 46.17 -4.34 -4.01
C THR A 59 44.98 -3.61 -3.36
N ASP A 60 43.92 -3.41 -4.14
CA ASP A 60 42.61 -3.00 -3.62
C ASP A 60 42.16 -4.01 -2.55
N SER A 61 41.80 -3.53 -1.35
CA SER A 61 41.09 -4.36 -0.37
C SER A 61 39.62 -4.46 -0.80
N HIS A 62 39.14 -5.66 -1.12
CA HIS A 62 37.74 -5.88 -1.49
C HIS A 62 36.85 -6.09 -0.27
N THR A 63 35.71 -5.40 -0.19
CA THR A 63 34.63 -5.77 0.74
C THR A 63 33.68 -6.74 0.04
N GLY A 64 33.55 -7.95 0.60
CA GLY A 64 32.70 -9.01 0.02
C GLY A 64 31.18 -8.72 0.13
N ALA A 65 30.36 -9.49 -0.59
CA ALA A 65 28.90 -9.35 -0.66
C ALA A 65 28.22 -9.13 0.70
N SER A 66 27.45 -8.05 0.85
CA SER A 66 26.70 -7.73 2.08
C SER A 66 25.35 -8.45 2.19
N VAL A 67 25.09 -9.40 1.28
CA VAL A 67 23.89 -10.22 1.19
C VAL A 67 24.30 -11.68 1.19
N VAL A 68 23.73 -12.47 2.10
CA VAL A 68 23.99 -13.90 2.23
C VAL A 68 22.68 -14.67 2.22
N VAL A 69 22.62 -15.78 1.48
CA VAL A 69 21.48 -16.70 1.55
C VAL A 69 21.47 -17.35 2.94
N VAL A 70 20.38 -17.22 3.67
CA VAL A 70 20.28 -17.75 5.04
C VAL A 70 19.20 -18.83 5.13
N ASP A 71 19.50 -19.85 5.93
CA ASP A 71 18.48 -20.76 6.44
C ASP A 71 17.62 -20.01 7.48
N PRO A 72 16.29 -19.90 7.29
CA PRO A 72 15.40 -19.25 8.26
C PRO A 72 15.53 -19.82 9.67
N GLU A 73 15.76 -21.13 9.84
CA GLU A 73 15.96 -21.74 11.16
C GLU A 73 17.26 -21.30 11.82
N LYS A 74 18.35 -21.24 11.05
CA LYS A 74 19.63 -20.71 11.53
C LYS A 74 19.52 -19.23 11.89
N ALA A 75 18.91 -18.41 11.03
CA ALA A 75 18.76 -16.99 11.29
C ALA A 75 17.80 -16.69 12.47
N ALA A 76 16.78 -17.54 12.67
CA ALA A 76 15.92 -17.47 13.84
C ALA A 76 16.67 -17.80 15.14
N ARG A 77 17.62 -18.76 15.12
CA ARG A 77 18.52 -19.07 16.24
C ARG A 77 19.43 -17.90 16.59
N GLU A 78 19.87 -17.13 15.60
CA GLU A 78 20.61 -15.85 15.76
C GLU A 78 19.70 -14.68 16.19
N ARG A 79 18.47 -14.98 16.64
CA ARG A 79 17.43 -14.09 17.16
C ARG A 79 16.87 -13.05 16.18
N ASP A 80 17.03 -13.23 14.86
CA ASP A 80 16.31 -12.38 13.90
C ASP A 80 14.78 -12.56 14.06
N ARG A 81 14.06 -11.44 14.18
CA ARG A 81 12.61 -11.42 14.43
C ARG A 81 11.82 -11.89 13.20
N ILE A 82 12.24 -11.50 12.00
CA ILE A 82 11.55 -11.81 10.74
C ILE A 82 11.74 -13.30 10.40
N ALA A 83 12.93 -13.85 10.64
CA ALA A 83 13.19 -15.27 10.51
C ALA A 83 12.32 -16.11 11.46
N ARG A 84 12.16 -15.67 12.72
CA ARG A 84 11.22 -16.30 13.66
C ARG A 84 9.78 -16.21 13.18
N ASP A 85 9.35 -15.05 12.69
CA ASP A 85 7.99 -14.84 12.18
C ASP A 85 7.68 -15.79 11.00
N LEU A 86 8.63 -15.95 10.07
CA LEU A 86 8.51 -16.88 8.94
C LEU A 86 8.31 -18.33 9.38
N LEU A 87 8.98 -18.77 10.45
CA LEU A 87 8.81 -20.12 11.01
C LEU A 87 7.47 -20.30 11.74
N THR A 88 6.86 -19.20 12.22
CA THR A 88 5.55 -19.23 12.88
C THR A 88 4.38 -19.04 11.92
N THR A 89 4.65 -18.60 10.68
CA THR A 89 3.60 -18.33 9.70
C THR A 89 3.17 -19.67 9.09
N ASN A 90 1.92 -20.07 9.35
CA ASN A 90 1.28 -21.23 8.72
C ASN A 90 1.06 -20.95 7.22
N PHE A 91 2.11 -21.06 6.41
CA PHE A 91 1.93 -21.25 4.99
C PHE A 91 1.23 -22.60 4.78
N PRO A 92 0.25 -22.70 3.87
CA PRO A 92 -0.42 -23.97 3.64
C PRO A 92 0.60 -25.01 3.21
N GLU A 93 0.83 -26.03 4.06
CA GLU A 93 1.60 -27.21 3.69
C GLU A 93 0.91 -27.86 2.47
N LEU A 94 1.51 -27.64 1.31
CA LEU A 94 1.18 -28.31 0.08
C LEU A 94 1.91 -29.65 0.11
N TYR A 95 1.22 -30.70 0.60
CA TYR A 95 1.73 -32.06 0.49
C TYR A 95 1.72 -32.55 -0.96
N VAL A 96 2.69 -33.42 -1.23
CA VAL A 96 2.89 -34.31 -2.39
C VAL A 96 3.79 -33.75 -3.51
N ASN A 97 5.09 -33.65 -3.21
CA ASN A 97 6.21 -34.29 -3.93
C ASN A 97 7.53 -33.95 -3.20
N GLN A 98 8.45 -34.90 -3.03
CA GLN A 98 9.81 -34.59 -2.56
C GLN A 98 10.45 -33.63 -3.56
N ARG A 99 10.57 -32.34 -3.23
CA ARG A 99 11.32 -31.39 -4.05
C ARG A 99 12.80 -31.52 -3.73
N SER A 100 13.65 -31.39 -4.75
CA SER A 100 15.10 -31.37 -4.60
C SER A 100 15.64 -29.97 -4.90
N VAL A 101 16.85 -29.69 -4.39
CA VAL A 101 17.55 -28.43 -4.61
C VAL A 101 18.74 -28.68 -5.53
N LEU A 102 18.82 -27.92 -6.61
CA LEU A 102 19.98 -27.87 -7.49
C LEU A 102 20.77 -26.60 -7.17
N LEU A 103 22.06 -26.76 -6.85
CA LEU A 103 22.97 -25.69 -6.46
C LEU A 103 24.12 -25.58 -7.47
N TYR A 104 24.35 -24.36 -7.96
CA TYR A 104 25.45 -24.01 -8.85
C TYR A 104 26.24 -22.86 -8.22
N LYS A 105 27.57 -23.00 -8.20
CA LYS A 105 28.52 -22.02 -7.66
C LYS A 105 29.73 -21.93 -8.58
N ASP A 106 30.15 -20.72 -8.90
CA ASP A 106 31.37 -20.47 -9.69
C ASP A 106 31.82 -19.01 -9.48
N VAL A 107 32.93 -18.62 -10.12
CA VAL A 107 33.47 -17.26 -10.11
C VAL A 107 33.53 -16.71 -11.53
N VAL A 108 32.87 -15.58 -11.78
CA VAL A 108 32.87 -14.89 -13.08
C VAL A 108 33.28 -13.44 -12.88
N HIS A 109 34.20 -12.94 -13.71
CA HIS A 109 34.76 -11.58 -13.60
C HIS A 109 35.25 -11.25 -12.17
N THR A 110 35.95 -12.20 -11.52
CA THR A 110 36.43 -12.14 -10.14
C THR A 110 35.36 -12.03 -9.04
N VAL A 111 34.08 -12.21 -9.40
CA VAL A 111 32.95 -12.14 -8.47
C VAL A 111 32.27 -13.51 -8.36
N PRO A 112 32.11 -14.08 -7.15
CA PRO A 112 31.41 -15.36 -6.98
C PRO A 112 29.91 -15.21 -7.21
N TYR A 113 29.27 -16.23 -7.77
CA TYR A 113 27.81 -16.33 -7.84
C TYR A 113 27.30 -17.62 -7.19
N THR A 114 26.06 -17.58 -6.71
CA THR A 114 25.30 -18.74 -6.28
C THR A 114 23.92 -18.77 -6.96
N LEU A 115 23.60 -19.87 -7.63
CA LEU A 115 22.27 -20.16 -8.16
C LEU A 115 21.67 -21.36 -7.44
N THR A 116 20.49 -21.16 -6.86
CA THR A 116 19.68 -22.20 -6.22
C THR A 116 18.39 -22.38 -7.01
N ILE A 117 18.05 -23.61 -7.39
CA ILE A 117 16.81 -23.95 -8.10
C ILE A 117 16.09 -25.04 -7.29
N ALA A 118 14.83 -24.81 -6.93
CA ALA A 118 13.98 -25.86 -6.39
C ALA A 118 13.22 -26.54 -7.54
N VAL A 119 13.27 -27.87 -7.62
CA VAL A 119 12.59 -28.66 -8.66
C VAL A 119 11.74 -29.76 -8.02
N ASP A 120 10.71 -30.21 -8.73
CA ASP A 120 9.91 -31.36 -8.30
C ASP A 120 10.73 -32.66 -8.45
N GLY A 121 10.47 -33.65 -7.60
CA GLY A 121 11.30 -34.87 -7.49
C GLY A 121 11.36 -35.77 -8.71
N ASN A 122 10.53 -35.52 -9.73
CA ASN A 122 10.56 -36.18 -11.03
C ASN A 122 11.55 -35.55 -12.02
N VAL A 123 12.16 -34.41 -11.69
CA VAL A 123 13.14 -33.71 -12.54
C VAL A 123 14.56 -34.06 -12.10
N THR A 124 15.39 -34.59 -13.01
CA THR A 124 16.77 -34.95 -12.68
C THR A 124 17.76 -33.84 -13.04
N ARG A 125 18.93 -33.82 -12.37
CA ARG A 125 20.01 -32.89 -12.71
C ARG A 125 20.48 -33.00 -14.16
N GLN A 126 20.40 -34.20 -14.76
CA GLN A 126 20.78 -34.42 -16.16
C GLN A 126 19.86 -33.68 -17.14
N ASP A 127 18.58 -33.52 -16.81
CA ASP A 127 17.60 -32.81 -17.64
C ASP A 127 17.78 -31.28 -17.56
N VAL A 128 18.26 -30.79 -16.42
CA VAL A 128 18.32 -29.37 -16.08
C VAL A 128 19.67 -28.73 -16.42
N ASP A 129 20.76 -29.45 -16.17
CA ASP A 129 22.13 -28.94 -16.29
C ASP A 129 22.46 -28.30 -17.65
N PRO A 130 22.11 -28.91 -18.81
CA PRO A 130 22.43 -28.31 -20.11
C PRO A 130 21.75 -26.95 -20.32
N VAL A 131 20.49 -26.84 -19.91
CA VAL A 131 19.69 -25.61 -20.06
C VAL A 131 20.21 -24.51 -19.14
N VAL A 132 20.47 -24.83 -17.88
CA VAL A 132 20.97 -23.87 -16.89
C VAL A 132 22.36 -23.36 -17.26
N LYS A 133 23.28 -24.25 -17.64
CA LYS A 133 24.65 -23.88 -18.04
C LYS A 133 24.65 -23.01 -19.30
N ALA A 134 23.80 -23.32 -20.28
CA ALA A 134 23.65 -22.49 -21.48
C ALA A 134 23.14 -21.09 -21.12
N ILE A 135 22.09 -20.98 -20.29
CA ILE A 135 21.55 -19.69 -19.85
C ILE A 135 22.60 -18.86 -19.10
N LEU A 136 23.31 -19.45 -18.15
CA LEU A 136 24.37 -18.77 -17.41
C LEU A 136 25.47 -18.29 -18.36
N SER A 137 25.95 -19.17 -19.23
CA SER A 137 27.00 -18.83 -20.20
C SER A 137 26.57 -17.70 -21.14
N ASP A 138 25.35 -17.74 -21.67
CA ASP A 138 24.82 -16.72 -22.56
C ASP A 138 24.66 -15.37 -21.85
N CYS A 139 24.16 -15.37 -20.61
CA CYS A 139 23.99 -14.15 -19.82
C CYS A 139 25.34 -13.50 -19.50
N PHE A 140 26.33 -14.27 -19.05
CA PHE A 140 27.66 -13.73 -18.76
C PHE A 140 28.39 -13.27 -20.03
N ALA A 141 28.25 -14.01 -21.15
CA ALA A 141 28.81 -13.59 -22.43
C ALA A 141 28.17 -12.29 -22.95
N MET A 142 26.84 -12.14 -22.81
CA MET A 142 26.11 -10.90 -23.14
C MET A 142 26.68 -9.71 -22.38
N VAL A 143 26.90 -9.85 -21.08
CA VAL A 143 27.40 -8.78 -20.22
C VAL A 143 28.85 -8.43 -20.57
N GLY A 144 29.69 -9.44 -20.79
CA GLY A 144 31.05 -9.27 -21.27
C GLY A 144 31.11 -8.52 -22.61
N LYS A 145 30.16 -8.79 -23.51
CA LYS A 145 30.08 -8.16 -24.84
C LYS A 145 29.51 -6.74 -24.83
N HIS A 146 28.55 -6.43 -23.96
CA HIS A 146 27.79 -5.17 -24.05
C HIS A 146 28.10 -4.18 -22.91
N LEU A 147 28.26 -4.66 -21.68
CA LEU A 147 28.18 -3.84 -20.47
C LEU A 147 29.45 -3.84 -19.62
N ASN A 148 30.48 -4.59 -20.01
CA ASN A 148 31.72 -4.71 -19.25
C ASN A 148 32.78 -3.68 -19.72
N ALA A 149 32.96 -2.60 -18.97
CA ALA A 149 33.94 -1.55 -19.28
C ALA A 149 35.41 -2.00 -19.16
N PHE A 150 35.69 -3.15 -18.54
CA PHE A 150 37.04 -3.75 -18.50
C PHE A 150 37.36 -4.58 -19.74
N ASN A 151 36.34 -5.03 -20.48
CA ASN A 151 36.55 -5.67 -21.76
C ASN A 151 36.72 -4.60 -22.84
N ALA A 152 37.91 -4.55 -23.46
CA ALA A 152 38.20 -3.57 -24.50
C ALA A 152 37.25 -3.66 -25.68
N ASP A 153 36.75 -4.87 -25.99
CA ASP A 153 35.88 -5.14 -27.13
C ASP A 153 34.39 -4.99 -26.81
N SER A 154 34.04 -4.57 -25.59
CA SER A 154 32.63 -4.38 -25.24
C SER A 154 32.02 -3.14 -25.89
N GLU A 155 30.70 -3.16 -26.05
CA GLU A 155 29.95 -2.02 -26.58
C GLU A 155 30.14 -0.76 -25.74
N VAL A 156 30.06 -0.83 -24.40
CA VAL A 156 30.32 0.33 -23.53
C VAL A 156 31.75 0.86 -23.68
N SER A 157 32.74 -0.02 -23.85
CA SER A 157 34.13 0.37 -24.11
C SER A 157 34.30 1.02 -25.48
N HIS A 158 33.56 0.56 -26.49
CA HIS A 158 33.50 1.21 -27.80
C HIS A 158 32.88 2.61 -27.68
N VAL A 159 31.73 2.74 -27.00
CA VAL A 159 31.09 4.03 -26.72
C VAL A 159 32.06 4.99 -26.07
N ASN A 160 32.83 4.55 -25.06
CA ASN A 160 33.84 5.35 -24.36
C ASN A 160 35.00 5.82 -25.24
N ARG A 161 35.20 5.24 -26.43
CA ARG A 161 36.24 5.62 -27.38
C ARG A 161 35.72 6.32 -28.63
N LEU A 162 34.40 6.53 -28.76
CA LEU A 162 33.83 7.24 -29.89
C LEU A 162 34.41 8.66 -30.03
N PRO A 163 34.64 9.14 -31.26
CA PRO A 163 34.84 10.56 -31.52
C PRO A 163 33.69 11.41 -30.95
N VAL A 164 34.00 12.62 -30.50
CA VAL A 164 33.01 13.54 -29.96
C VAL A 164 31.97 13.88 -31.03
N GLY A 165 30.69 13.77 -30.68
CA GLY A 165 29.55 14.02 -31.57
C GLY A 165 29.14 12.83 -32.45
N GLU A 166 29.94 11.76 -32.51
CA GLU A 166 29.59 10.55 -33.26
C GLU A 166 28.52 9.75 -32.53
N LYS A 167 27.44 9.40 -33.25
CA LYS A 167 26.30 8.64 -32.70
C LYS A 167 26.54 7.14 -32.85
N HIS A 168 26.34 6.41 -31.76
CA HIS A 168 26.28 4.95 -31.73
C HIS A 168 24.85 4.48 -31.46
N VAL A 169 24.41 3.46 -32.20
CA VAL A 169 23.11 2.79 -31.98
C VAL A 169 23.30 1.74 -30.90
N MET A 170 22.69 1.97 -29.74
CA MET A 170 22.79 1.10 -28.58
C MET A 170 22.10 -0.25 -28.85
N SER A 171 22.72 -1.33 -28.38
CA SER A 171 22.04 -2.62 -28.24
C SER A 171 20.84 -2.50 -27.30
N GLU A 172 19.93 -3.47 -27.38
CA GLU A 172 18.79 -3.56 -26.45
C GLU A 172 19.25 -3.58 -24.98
N HIS A 173 20.37 -4.25 -24.71
CA HIS A 173 20.94 -4.36 -23.37
C HIS A 173 21.49 -3.02 -22.86
N LEU A 174 22.31 -2.35 -23.67
CA LEU A 174 22.86 -1.05 -23.29
C LEU A 174 21.75 0.00 -23.15
N CYS A 175 20.79 0.03 -24.08
CA CYS A 175 19.66 0.95 -24.03
C CYS A 175 18.82 0.78 -22.75
N LYS A 176 18.55 -0.47 -22.33
CA LYS A 176 17.84 -0.76 -21.07
C LYS A 176 18.58 -0.23 -19.83
N VAL A 177 19.89 -0.45 -19.76
CA VAL A 177 20.71 0.02 -18.64
C VAL A 177 20.81 1.55 -18.63
N ILE A 178 21.05 2.19 -19.77
CA ILE A 178 21.14 3.66 -19.88
C ILE A 178 19.82 4.33 -19.52
N LYS A 179 18.67 3.73 -19.87
CA LYS A 179 17.36 4.21 -19.43
C LYS A 179 17.25 4.24 -17.90
N CYS A 180 17.65 3.17 -17.23
CA CYS A 180 17.69 3.12 -15.76
C CYS A 180 18.61 4.21 -15.20
N CYS A 181 19.81 4.39 -15.78
CA CYS A 181 20.74 5.44 -15.37
C CYS A 181 20.12 6.83 -15.46
N GLU A 182 19.46 7.18 -16.57
CA GLU A 182 18.82 8.48 -16.73
C GLU A 182 17.70 8.72 -15.71
N GLU A 183 16.87 7.71 -15.45
CA GLU A 183 15.76 7.81 -14.50
C GLU A 183 16.27 8.00 -13.06
N VAL A 184 17.23 7.17 -12.63
CA VAL A 184 17.80 7.24 -11.28
C VAL A 184 18.66 8.50 -11.09
N TYR A 185 19.42 8.93 -12.10
CA TYR A 185 20.15 10.20 -12.08
C TYR A 185 19.21 11.39 -11.82
N LYS A 186 18.11 11.48 -12.57
CA LYS A 186 17.13 12.58 -12.44
C LYS A 186 16.45 12.56 -11.06
N ILE A 187 15.96 11.40 -10.61
CA ILE A 187 15.21 11.28 -9.35
C ILE A 187 16.11 11.45 -8.13
N SER A 188 17.36 10.98 -8.20
CA SER A 188 18.30 11.14 -7.08
C SER A 188 18.80 12.57 -6.91
N GLY A 189 18.66 13.42 -7.93
CA GLY A 189 19.23 14.76 -7.97
C GLY A 189 20.72 14.73 -8.31
N GLY A 190 21.16 13.76 -9.12
CA GLY A 190 22.55 13.57 -9.52
C GLY A 190 23.41 12.77 -8.55
N CYS A 191 22.85 12.20 -7.48
CA CYS A 191 23.60 11.35 -6.54
C CYS A 191 24.01 10.00 -7.17
N PHE A 192 23.41 9.61 -8.29
CA PHE A 192 23.80 8.43 -9.06
C PHE A 192 24.19 8.85 -10.47
N ASP A 193 25.46 8.69 -10.85
CA ASP A 193 25.93 9.10 -12.17
C ASP A 193 26.99 8.13 -12.74
N PRO A 194 26.68 7.36 -13.80
CA PRO A 194 27.64 6.45 -14.42
C PRO A 194 28.73 7.18 -15.22
N ALA A 195 28.63 8.49 -15.44
CA ALA A 195 29.64 9.28 -16.15
C ALA A 195 30.76 9.79 -15.24
N ALA A 196 30.73 9.49 -13.93
CA ALA A 196 31.74 9.91 -12.96
C ALA A 196 33.11 9.23 -13.13
N ALA A 197 33.21 8.22 -13.99
CA ALA A 197 34.41 7.38 -14.16
C ALA A 197 35.72 8.17 -14.35
N PRO A 198 35.78 9.26 -15.15
CA PRO A 198 37.01 10.05 -15.30
C PRO A 198 37.48 10.68 -14.00
N LEU A 199 36.56 11.15 -13.15
CA LEU A 199 36.86 11.73 -11.84
C LEU A 199 37.35 10.65 -10.88
N VAL A 200 36.67 9.50 -10.85
CA VAL A 200 37.06 8.36 -10.01
C VAL A 200 38.46 7.86 -10.39
N HIS A 201 38.74 7.68 -11.69
CA HIS A 201 40.07 7.30 -12.17
C HIS A 201 41.14 8.32 -11.80
N LYS A 202 40.87 9.63 -11.98
CA LYS A 202 41.79 10.70 -11.58
C LYS A 202 42.16 10.62 -10.09
N LEU A 203 41.15 10.50 -9.23
CA LEU A 203 41.34 10.48 -7.77
C LEU A 203 41.97 9.18 -7.28
N ARG A 204 41.61 8.03 -7.84
CA ARG A 204 42.25 6.74 -7.50
C ARG A 204 43.71 6.68 -7.97
N ASN A 205 44.01 7.18 -9.17
CA ASN A 205 45.40 7.29 -9.64
C ASN A 205 46.23 8.25 -8.77
N ALA A 206 45.61 9.29 -8.21
CA ALA A 206 46.26 10.12 -7.20
C ALA A 206 46.47 9.33 -5.89
N ALA A 207 45.49 8.59 -5.41
CA ALA A 207 45.59 7.77 -4.20
C ALA A 207 46.73 6.74 -4.23
N SER A 208 46.97 6.10 -5.38
CA SER A 208 48.02 5.08 -5.52
C SER A 208 49.44 5.65 -5.66
N ARG A 209 49.60 6.97 -5.81
CA ARG A 209 50.89 7.61 -6.02
C ARG A 209 51.51 8.07 -4.69
N PRO A 210 52.76 7.67 -4.37
CA PRO A 210 53.40 8.03 -3.10
C PRO A 210 53.78 9.51 -2.99
N ASP A 211 53.82 10.25 -4.10
CA ASP A 211 54.15 11.69 -4.18
C ASP A 211 52.91 12.61 -4.19
N SER A 212 51.70 12.06 -4.06
CA SER A 212 50.47 12.86 -4.08
C SER A 212 50.36 13.82 -2.90
N THR A 213 49.85 15.03 -3.17
CA THR A 213 49.54 16.06 -2.17
C THR A 213 48.03 16.24 -2.04
N VAL A 214 47.57 16.98 -1.03
CA VAL A 214 46.14 17.31 -0.85
C VAL A 214 45.55 18.02 -2.09
N GLU A 215 46.35 18.86 -2.76
CA GLU A 215 45.94 19.59 -3.97
C GLU A 215 45.64 18.64 -5.15
N THR A 216 46.33 17.51 -5.25
CA THR A 216 46.13 16.50 -6.31
C THR A 216 44.71 15.90 -6.30
N PHE A 217 44.00 15.98 -5.17
CA PHE A 217 42.64 15.48 -4.99
C PHE A 217 41.55 16.54 -5.20
N MET A 218 41.90 17.79 -5.51
CA MET A 218 40.91 18.84 -5.73
C MET A 218 40.21 18.67 -7.09
N VAL A 219 38.87 18.69 -7.07
CA VAL A 219 38.02 18.70 -8.26
C VAL A 219 37.21 20.00 -8.28
N THR A 220 37.32 20.75 -9.39
CA THR A 220 36.58 22.01 -9.53
C THR A 220 35.10 21.78 -9.85
N ALA A 221 34.23 22.76 -9.60
CA ALA A 221 32.81 22.64 -9.96
C ALA A 221 32.60 22.51 -11.48
N GLU A 222 33.44 23.17 -12.28
CA GLU A 222 33.39 23.07 -13.74
C GLU A 222 33.80 21.67 -14.22
N GLU A 223 34.89 21.13 -13.66
CA GLU A 223 35.36 19.78 -13.96
C GLU A 223 34.33 18.72 -13.57
N ALA A 224 33.79 18.79 -12.35
CA ALA A 224 32.71 17.90 -11.92
C ALA A 224 31.51 18.02 -12.86
N GLY A 225 31.03 19.24 -13.11
CA GLY A 225 29.88 19.46 -13.97
C GLY A 225 30.03 18.92 -15.40
N ARG A 226 31.26 18.80 -15.93
CA ARG A 226 31.53 18.19 -17.25
C ARG A 226 31.21 16.70 -17.28
N PHE A 227 31.52 15.99 -16.20
CA PHE A 227 31.44 14.52 -16.11
C PHE A 227 30.11 14.01 -15.56
N THR A 228 29.03 14.73 -15.83
CA THR A 228 27.67 14.30 -15.50
C THR A 228 27.01 13.60 -16.68
N LEU A 229 26.14 12.60 -16.46
CA LEU A 229 25.51 11.80 -17.52
C LEU A 229 24.92 12.67 -18.63
N THR A 230 24.10 13.65 -18.27
CA THR A 230 23.39 14.53 -19.24
C THR A 230 24.29 15.53 -19.95
N ARG A 231 25.49 15.83 -19.42
CA ARG A 231 26.43 16.76 -20.07
C ARG A 231 27.51 16.02 -20.84
N SER A 232 27.94 14.86 -20.35
CA SER A 232 28.95 14.00 -20.98
C SER A 232 28.42 13.27 -22.20
N PHE A 233 27.13 12.94 -22.24
CA PHE A 233 26.53 12.16 -23.31
C PHE A 233 25.25 12.80 -23.85
N ALA A 234 25.11 12.80 -25.17
CA ALA A 234 23.84 13.06 -25.85
C ALA A 234 23.13 11.73 -26.05
N ILE A 235 22.09 11.48 -25.24
CA ILE A 235 21.33 10.22 -25.23
C ILE A 235 19.94 10.47 -25.81
N ASP A 236 19.52 9.61 -26.75
CA ASP A 236 18.16 9.55 -27.24
C ASP A 236 17.63 8.12 -27.04
N ILE A 237 16.82 7.92 -25.99
CA ILE A 237 16.22 6.62 -25.67
C ILE A 237 15.20 6.16 -26.72
N LYS A 238 14.54 7.08 -27.44
CA LYS A 238 13.53 6.73 -28.44
C LYS A 238 14.18 6.20 -29.71
N GLU A 239 15.22 6.88 -30.16
CA GLU A 239 16.03 6.47 -31.31
C GLU A 239 17.06 5.39 -30.92
N GLY A 240 17.26 5.14 -29.62
CA GLY A 240 18.23 4.18 -29.11
C GLY A 240 19.67 4.57 -29.38
N THR A 241 19.99 5.87 -29.36
CA THR A 241 21.34 6.37 -29.71
C THR A 241 22.05 7.07 -28.55
N ILE A 242 23.39 7.02 -28.58
CA ILE A 242 24.27 7.70 -27.62
C ILE A 242 25.48 8.30 -28.33
N ALA A 243 25.90 9.51 -27.93
CA ALA A 243 27.11 10.15 -28.44
C ALA A 243 27.88 10.86 -27.30
N ARG A 244 29.19 10.98 -27.44
CA ARG A 244 30.04 11.70 -26.46
C ARG A 244 30.06 13.19 -26.76
N ASN A 245 29.94 14.02 -25.72
CA ASN A 245 30.07 15.47 -25.83
C ASN A 245 31.50 15.96 -25.51
N TYR A 246 32.31 15.14 -24.83
CA TYR A 246 33.69 15.47 -24.46
C TYR A 246 34.65 14.31 -24.75
N LYS A 247 35.91 14.65 -25.08
CA LYS A 247 36.96 13.67 -25.40
C LYS A 247 37.31 12.73 -24.24
N ASP A 248 37.04 13.16 -23.01
CA ASP A 248 37.35 12.40 -21.80
C ASP A 248 36.10 11.80 -21.15
N ALA A 249 34.91 11.96 -21.76
CA ALA A 249 33.65 11.41 -21.23
C ALA A 249 33.71 9.87 -21.24
N MET A 250 33.43 9.22 -20.11
CA MET A 250 33.43 7.77 -19.99
C MET A 250 32.24 7.29 -19.16
N LEU A 251 31.56 6.26 -19.62
CA LEU A 251 30.58 5.49 -18.87
C LEU A 251 31.26 4.36 -18.10
N ASP A 252 30.92 4.26 -16.82
CA ASP A 252 31.16 3.08 -16.00
C ASP A 252 29.81 2.48 -15.57
N LEU A 253 29.56 1.27 -16.05
CA LEU A 253 28.37 0.48 -15.75
C LEU A 253 28.69 -0.70 -14.81
N GLY A 254 29.89 -0.73 -14.22
CA GLY A 254 30.35 -1.81 -13.33
C GLY A 254 29.46 -2.01 -12.10
N GLY A 255 28.85 -0.93 -11.60
CA GLY A 255 27.86 -0.98 -10.50
C GLY A 255 26.41 -1.10 -10.95
N LEU A 256 26.14 -1.66 -12.14
CA LEU A 256 24.77 -1.89 -12.64
C LEU A 256 24.66 -3.16 -13.48
N ASN A 257 25.74 -3.53 -14.15
CA ASN A 257 25.74 -4.71 -15.01
C ASN A 257 25.47 -5.99 -14.21
N LYS A 258 25.86 -6.06 -12.93
CA LYS A 258 25.53 -7.16 -12.01
C LYS A 258 24.04 -7.31 -11.82
N GLY A 259 23.36 -6.29 -11.31
CA GLY A 259 21.90 -6.29 -11.17
C GLY A 259 21.17 -6.64 -12.47
N TYR A 260 21.58 -6.08 -13.61
CA TYR A 260 20.97 -6.42 -14.90
C TYR A 260 21.19 -7.89 -15.33
N THR A 261 22.35 -8.46 -15.02
CA THR A 261 22.66 -9.86 -15.31
C THR A 261 21.82 -10.78 -14.46
N VAL A 262 21.68 -10.45 -13.17
CA VAL A 262 20.82 -11.20 -12.24
C VAL A 262 19.38 -11.23 -12.74
N ASP A 263 18.87 -10.08 -13.21
CA ASP A 263 17.56 -10.01 -13.86
C ASP A 263 17.49 -10.94 -15.08
N CYS A 264 18.46 -10.87 -15.99
CA CYS A 264 18.48 -11.69 -17.20
C CYS A 264 18.52 -13.20 -16.91
N VAL A 265 19.31 -13.64 -15.93
CA VAL A 265 19.40 -15.05 -15.55
C VAL A 265 18.07 -15.55 -15.02
N VAL A 266 17.47 -14.84 -14.05
CA VAL A 266 16.19 -15.25 -13.46
C VAL A 266 15.08 -15.24 -14.50
N ASP A 267 15.00 -14.22 -15.36
CA ASP A 267 13.97 -14.13 -16.40
C ASP A 267 14.10 -15.22 -17.45
N ARG A 268 15.33 -15.58 -17.87
CA ARG A 268 15.56 -16.70 -18.81
C ARG A 268 15.29 -18.06 -18.17
N LEU A 269 15.61 -18.26 -16.89
CA LEU A 269 15.26 -19.48 -16.15
C LEU A 269 13.74 -19.64 -16.03
N ASN A 270 13.04 -18.55 -15.68
CA ASN A 270 11.58 -18.52 -15.64
C ASN A 270 10.97 -18.86 -17.01
N ALA A 271 11.51 -18.29 -18.09
CA ALA A 271 11.09 -18.59 -19.46
C ALA A 271 11.31 -20.07 -19.82
N ALA A 272 12.41 -20.66 -19.33
CA ALA A 272 12.74 -22.08 -19.44
C ALA A 272 11.99 -23.00 -18.46
N LYS A 273 10.97 -22.49 -17.75
CA LYS A 273 10.11 -23.22 -16.80
C LYS A 273 10.76 -23.60 -15.47
N PHE A 274 11.89 -22.97 -15.12
CA PHE A 274 12.45 -23.00 -13.78
C PHE A 274 11.97 -21.77 -13.01
N SER A 275 10.77 -21.85 -12.42
CA SER A 275 10.13 -20.71 -11.77
C SER A 275 10.57 -20.44 -10.34
N ASP A 276 11.13 -21.46 -9.68
CA ASP A 276 11.50 -21.46 -8.27
C ASP A 276 13.02 -21.35 -8.12
N VAL A 277 13.53 -20.12 -8.22
CA VAL A 277 14.96 -19.83 -8.28
C VAL A 277 15.37 -18.72 -7.32
N LEU A 278 16.60 -18.80 -6.82
CA LEU A 278 17.31 -17.71 -6.15
C LEU A 278 18.69 -17.59 -6.76
N PHE A 279 18.97 -16.46 -7.38
CA PHE A 279 20.28 -16.16 -7.96
C PHE A 279 20.90 -14.98 -7.23
N GLU A 280 22.14 -15.15 -6.80
CA GLU A 280 22.96 -14.14 -6.13
C GLU A 280 24.30 -14.00 -6.88
N TRP A 281 24.72 -12.76 -7.13
CA TRP A 281 25.99 -12.45 -7.74
C TRP A 281 26.59 -11.17 -7.15
N GLY A 282 27.61 -11.33 -6.30
CA GLY A 282 28.37 -10.21 -5.74
C GLY A 282 27.53 -9.23 -4.91
N GLY A 283 26.57 -9.74 -4.13
CA GLY A 283 25.68 -8.95 -3.28
C GLY A 283 24.34 -8.57 -3.92
N ASP A 284 24.20 -8.74 -5.23
CA ASP A 284 22.95 -8.56 -5.95
C ASP A 284 22.21 -9.88 -6.03
N CYS A 285 20.97 -9.93 -5.55
CA CYS A 285 20.19 -11.15 -5.63
C CYS A 285 18.77 -10.91 -6.12
N ARG A 286 18.23 -11.91 -6.81
CA ARG A 286 16.82 -11.97 -7.20
C ARG A 286 16.28 -13.38 -7.03
N ALA A 287 15.11 -13.43 -6.41
CA ALA A 287 14.35 -14.65 -6.26
C ALA A 287 13.17 -14.68 -7.24
N SER A 288 12.67 -15.88 -7.53
CA SER A 288 11.41 -16.16 -8.21
C SER A 288 10.78 -17.40 -7.61
N GLY A 289 9.45 -17.45 -7.61
CA GLY A 289 8.69 -18.58 -7.07
C GLY A 289 8.86 -18.74 -5.55
N VAL A 290 8.99 -19.98 -5.11
CA VAL A 290 9.11 -20.40 -3.70
C VAL A 290 10.31 -21.32 -3.50
N ASN A 291 10.78 -21.41 -2.26
CA ASN A 291 11.87 -22.31 -1.89
C ASN A 291 11.42 -23.79 -1.87
N VAL A 292 12.33 -24.70 -1.49
CA VAL A 292 12.05 -26.15 -1.42
C VAL A 292 10.91 -26.51 -0.46
N GLN A 293 10.69 -25.72 0.59
CA GLN A 293 9.56 -25.88 1.53
C GLN A 293 8.28 -25.15 1.08
N ARG A 294 8.26 -24.58 -0.14
CA ARG A 294 7.17 -23.75 -0.68
C ARG A 294 6.91 -22.46 0.11
N HIS A 295 7.92 -21.97 0.82
CA HIS A 295 7.92 -20.67 1.47
C HIS A 295 8.57 -19.61 0.56
N PRO A 296 8.33 -18.31 0.80
CA PRO A 296 9.13 -17.26 0.18
C PRO A 296 10.64 -17.51 0.39
N TRP A 297 11.46 -17.11 -0.58
CA TRP A 297 12.91 -17.17 -0.43
C TRP A 297 13.36 -16.21 0.67
N VAL A 298 14.50 -16.50 1.32
CA VAL A 298 14.95 -15.74 2.48
C VAL A 298 16.43 -15.40 2.34
N VAL A 299 16.76 -14.14 2.58
CA VAL A 299 18.11 -13.62 2.41
C VAL A 299 18.48 -12.73 3.59
N GLY A 300 19.68 -12.91 4.13
CA GLY A 300 20.24 -12.13 5.22
C GLY A 300 21.07 -10.97 4.70
N VAL A 301 20.87 -9.80 5.30
CA VAL A 301 21.71 -8.61 5.12
C VAL A 301 22.76 -8.62 6.21
N VAL A 302 24.03 -8.66 5.80
CA VAL A 302 25.20 -8.70 6.71
C VAL A 302 25.51 -7.30 7.22
N ARG A 303 26.01 -7.21 8.46
CA ARG A 303 26.49 -5.96 9.05
C ARG A 303 27.80 -5.52 8.40
N PRO A 304 27.96 -4.25 7.99
CA PRO A 304 29.22 -3.75 7.45
C PRO A 304 30.33 -3.78 8.52
N PRO A 305 31.61 -3.91 8.14
CA PRO A 305 32.71 -3.94 9.09
C PRO A 305 32.86 -2.57 9.76
N SER A 306 33.45 -2.52 10.95
CA SER A 306 33.81 -1.26 11.62
C SER A 306 34.76 -0.43 10.76
N VAL A 307 34.81 0.89 10.97
CA VAL A 307 35.74 1.77 10.25
C VAL A 307 37.19 1.31 10.47
N ASP A 308 37.53 0.89 11.68
CA ASP A 308 38.88 0.41 12.01
C ASP A 308 39.26 -0.85 11.24
N GLU A 309 38.35 -1.82 11.12
CA GLU A 309 38.57 -3.02 10.30
C GLU A 309 38.75 -2.68 8.81
N VAL A 310 37.93 -1.77 8.29
CA VAL A 310 38.03 -1.29 6.90
C VAL A 310 39.36 -0.58 6.65
N VAL A 311 39.78 0.30 7.56
CA VAL A 311 41.05 1.04 7.46
C VAL A 311 42.25 0.10 7.62
N ALA A 312 42.19 -0.85 8.55
CA ALA A 312 43.25 -1.84 8.77
C ALA A 312 43.46 -2.70 7.52
N ALA A 313 42.38 -3.19 6.91
CA ALA A 313 42.44 -3.95 5.67
C ALA A 313 42.96 -3.14 4.49
N ALA A 314 42.53 -1.86 4.37
CA ALA A 314 43.04 -0.95 3.35
C ALA A 314 44.55 -0.69 3.49
N LYS A 315 45.09 -0.71 4.72
CA LYS A 315 46.52 -0.57 5.00
C LYS A 315 47.30 -1.86 4.70
N SER A 316 46.74 -3.03 5.00
CA SER A 316 47.40 -4.32 4.76
C SER A 316 47.29 -4.78 3.30
N GLY A 317 46.35 -4.22 2.53
CA GLY A 317 46.05 -4.67 1.17
C GLY A 317 45.29 -6.01 1.14
N GLU A 318 44.75 -6.44 2.28
CA GLU A 318 43.97 -7.67 2.42
C GLU A 318 42.49 -7.45 2.14
N SER A 319 41.80 -8.46 1.61
CA SER A 319 40.37 -8.42 1.32
C SER A 319 39.53 -8.71 2.58
N VAL A 320 38.56 -7.85 2.91
CA VAL A 320 37.57 -8.11 3.97
C VAL A 320 36.35 -8.78 3.36
N THR A 321 36.34 -10.12 3.30
CA THR A 321 35.19 -10.83 2.73
C THR A 321 34.08 -10.97 3.77
N MET A 322 32.93 -10.33 3.53
CA MET A 322 31.74 -10.42 4.39
C MET A 322 31.02 -11.77 4.18
N THR A 323 31.56 -12.88 4.66
CA THR A 323 30.88 -14.19 4.56
C THR A 323 30.32 -14.63 5.90
N ALA A 324 29.12 -15.23 5.89
CA ALA A 324 28.55 -15.88 7.07
C ALA A 324 29.36 -17.12 7.55
N HIS A 325 30.39 -17.53 6.79
CA HIS A 325 31.22 -18.72 7.07
C HIS A 325 32.50 -18.43 7.85
N SER A 326 32.96 -17.18 7.98
CA SER A 326 34.11 -16.83 8.84
C SER A 326 33.76 -16.79 10.34
N LEU A 327 32.54 -17.19 10.72
CA LEU A 327 32.01 -17.11 12.08
C LEU A 327 32.10 -18.42 12.89
N GLY A 328 33.02 -19.32 12.55
CA GLY A 328 33.23 -20.50 13.38
C GLY A 328 34.16 -21.54 12.77
N GLU A 329 35.46 -21.25 12.75
CA GLU A 329 36.51 -22.27 12.70
C GLU A 329 37.84 -21.66 13.19
N HIS A 330 37.87 -21.28 14.48
CA HIS A 330 39.13 -21.28 15.24
C HIS A 330 39.06 -22.45 16.22
N THR A 331 39.26 -23.65 15.70
CA THR A 331 39.61 -24.82 16.53
C THR A 331 41.11 -24.80 16.81
N ASN A 332 41.44 -24.99 18.09
CA ASN A 332 42.73 -25.28 18.69
C ASN A 332 43.74 -24.12 18.80
N GLU A 333 43.80 -23.53 19.99
CA GLU A 333 45.03 -23.63 20.80
C GLU A 333 44.71 -23.48 22.29
N SER A 334 45.17 -24.47 23.05
CA SER A 334 45.10 -24.57 24.50
C SER A 334 46.20 -23.73 25.16
N ALA A 335 45.82 -22.77 26.01
CA ALA A 335 46.68 -22.28 27.09
C ALA A 335 45.82 -21.80 28.26
N GLN A 336 46.02 -22.43 29.42
CA GLN A 336 45.54 -21.95 30.72
C GLN A 336 46.41 -20.77 31.18
N SER A 337 45.80 -19.67 31.65
CA SER A 337 46.06 -19.10 32.98
C SER A 337 45.13 -17.93 33.35
N GLU A 338 44.53 -18.10 34.53
CA GLU A 338 44.24 -17.15 35.64
C GLU A 338 43.75 -15.70 35.46
N SER A 339 42.58 -15.48 36.08
CA SER A 339 42.13 -14.33 36.88
C SER A 339 42.28 -12.89 36.37
N ALA A 340 41.14 -12.25 36.07
CA ALA A 340 40.81 -10.93 36.62
C ALA A 340 39.30 -10.64 36.46
N SER A 341 38.71 -10.15 37.54
CA SER A 341 37.39 -9.54 37.64
C SER A 341 37.28 -8.25 36.84
N ASP A 342 36.25 -8.10 36.00
CA ASP A 342 35.37 -6.93 36.02
C ASP A 342 34.13 -7.11 35.15
N GLY A 343 33.00 -6.62 35.65
CA GLY A 343 31.66 -6.80 35.11
C GLY A 343 31.34 -5.92 33.90
N ALA A 344 31.81 -6.32 32.72
CA ALA A 344 31.23 -5.90 31.45
C ALA A 344 30.90 -7.15 30.61
N ALA A 345 29.62 -7.41 30.39
CA ALA A 345 29.20 -8.38 29.39
C ALA A 345 29.76 -7.91 28.03
N LYS A 346 30.72 -8.64 27.46
CA LYS A 346 31.14 -8.42 26.07
C LYS A 346 29.88 -8.55 25.20
N PRO A 347 29.51 -7.55 24.40
CA PRO A 347 28.37 -7.68 23.49
C PRO A 347 28.68 -8.80 22.49
N GLU A 348 27.84 -9.82 22.44
CA GLU A 348 27.84 -10.78 21.33
C GLU A 348 27.55 -10.00 20.04
N HIS A 349 28.56 -9.82 19.18
CA HIS A 349 28.40 -9.16 17.89
C HIS A 349 27.52 -10.03 16.98
N LYS A 350 26.26 -9.61 16.78
CA LYS A 350 25.34 -10.25 15.81
C LYS A 350 25.83 -10.02 14.38
N ALA A 351 25.93 -11.09 13.59
CA ALA A 351 26.45 -11.08 12.23
C ALA A 351 25.50 -10.47 11.18
N LEU A 352 24.18 -10.59 11.39
CA LEU A 352 23.14 -10.11 10.46
C LEU A 352 22.50 -8.82 10.97
N LEU A 353 22.33 -7.84 10.09
CA LEU A 353 21.53 -6.63 10.34
C LEU A 353 20.03 -6.95 10.26
N ARG A 354 19.64 -7.76 9.27
CA ARG A 354 18.24 -8.05 8.98
C ARG A 354 18.10 -9.27 8.11
N VAL A 355 17.02 -10.02 8.27
CA VAL A 355 16.57 -11.01 7.28
C VAL A 355 15.39 -10.47 6.48
N MET A 356 15.40 -10.69 5.16
CA MET A 356 14.36 -10.26 4.23
C MET A 356 13.85 -11.45 3.43
N SER A 357 12.53 -11.60 3.36
CA SER A 357 11.91 -12.55 2.45
C SER A 357 11.77 -11.94 1.06
N LEU A 358 12.09 -12.70 0.03
CA LEU A 358 11.90 -12.37 -1.37
C LEU A 358 10.76 -13.21 -1.95
N SER A 359 9.70 -12.55 -2.40
CA SER A 359 8.60 -13.18 -3.13
C SER A 359 8.61 -12.67 -4.57
N ASN A 360 9.47 -13.29 -5.37
CA ASN A 360 9.75 -12.86 -6.74
C ASN A 360 10.27 -11.41 -6.85
N GLU A 361 11.19 -11.08 -5.96
CA GLU A 361 11.75 -9.75 -5.81
C GLU A 361 13.29 -9.87 -5.81
N ALA A 362 13.93 -8.77 -6.12
CA ALA A 362 15.36 -8.55 -5.97
C ALA A 362 15.66 -7.81 -4.67
N LEU A 363 16.87 -8.04 -4.15
CA LEU A 363 17.47 -7.30 -3.05
C LEU A 363 18.92 -7.00 -3.41
N CYS A 364 19.25 -5.71 -3.40
CA CYS A 364 20.61 -5.21 -3.60
C CYS A 364 21.02 -4.38 -2.40
N THR A 365 22.32 -4.33 -2.14
CA THR A 365 22.89 -3.57 -1.02
C THR A 365 24.02 -2.69 -1.50
N SER A 366 24.15 -1.50 -0.93
CA SER A 366 25.26 -0.60 -1.25
C SER A 366 26.59 -0.96 -0.54
N GLY A 367 26.70 -2.11 0.13
CA GLY A 367 27.85 -2.40 1.01
C GLY A 367 29.12 -2.86 0.27
N ASP A 368 29.01 -3.31 -0.97
CA ASP A 368 30.12 -3.59 -1.88
C ASP A 368 30.76 -2.31 -2.47
N TYR A 369 30.13 -1.14 -2.29
CA TYR A 369 30.65 0.15 -2.75
C TYR A 369 31.72 0.75 -1.82
N GLU A 370 32.02 0.08 -0.70
CA GLU A 370 33.14 0.41 0.20
C GLU A 370 34.45 -0.35 -0.13
N ASN A 371 34.71 -0.59 -1.42
CA ASN A 371 36.05 -0.94 -1.88
C ASN A 371 36.98 0.25 -1.66
N VAL A 372 37.81 0.19 -0.62
CA VAL A 372 38.62 1.32 -0.16
C VAL A 372 40.10 1.19 -0.53
N LEU A 373 40.73 2.35 -0.74
CA LEU A 373 42.17 2.53 -0.86
C LEU A 373 42.65 3.39 0.30
N PHE A 374 43.72 2.98 0.99
CA PHE A 374 44.34 3.83 2.00
C PHE A 374 45.22 4.90 1.35
N VAL A 375 44.90 6.17 1.59
CA VAL A 375 45.62 7.31 1.02
C VAL A 375 46.57 7.89 2.05
N ASN A 376 47.86 7.55 1.94
CA ASN A 376 48.90 8.01 2.86
C ASN A 376 48.95 9.53 3.01
N ALA A 377 48.77 10.27 1.91
CA ALA A 377 48.79 11.73 1.91
C ALA A 377 47.63 12.39 2.69
N LEU A 378 46.50 11.69 2.85
CA LEU A 378 45.32 12.17 3.55
C LEU A 378 45.13 11.52 4.93
N GLY A 379 45.90 10.45 5.22
CA GLY A 379 45.76 9.66 6.44
C GLY A 379 44.43 8.91 6.55
N SER A 380 43.71 8.71 5.44
CA SER A 380 42.34 8.19 5.41
C SER A 380 42.12 7.14 4.33
N ALA A 381 41.12 6.29 4.51
CA ALA A 381 40.64 5.36 3.49
C ALA A 381 39.59 6.04 2.61
N LEU A 382 39.68 5.89 1.29
CA LEU A 382 38.71 6.42 0.32
C LEU A 382 38.12 5.30 -0.53
N SER A 383 36.80 5.31 -0.71
CA SER A 383 36.08 4.34 -1.54
C SER A 383 36.19 4.66 -3.04
N SER A 384 35.67 3.77 -3.89
CA SER A 384 35.52 4.01 -5.35
C SER A 384 34.30 4.85 -5.73
N THR A 385 33.53 5.38 -4.76
CA THR A 385 32.28 6.09 -5.03
C THR A 385 32.49 7.61 -4.95
N TYR A 386 32.06 8.34 -5.99
CA TYR A 386 32.21 9.79 -6.06
C TYR A 386 31.02 10.53 -5.42
N ASP A 387 31.32 11.45 -4.50
CA ASP A 387 30.37 12.36 -3.90
C ASP A 387 30.31 13.67 -4.70
N TRP A 388 29.19 13.90 -5.36
CA TRP A 388 28.95 15.10 -6.16
C TRP A 388 28.83 16.39 -5.35
N HIS A 389 28.39 16.30 -4.10
CA HIS A 389 28.24 17.44 -3.21
C HIS A 389 29.59 17.93 -2.68
N HIS A 390 30.39 16.99 -2.18
CA HIS A 390 31.73 17.28 -1.63
C HIS A 390 32.84 17.30 -2.70
N ARG A 391 32.54 16.80 -3.91
CA ARG A 391 33.46 16.70 -5.06
C ARG A 391 34.70 15.85 -4.78
N CYS A 392 34.55 14.80 -4.00
CA CYS A 392 35.63 13.89 -3.58
C CYS A 392 35.15 12.43 -3.61
N LEU A 393 36.06 11.48 -3.38
CA LEU A 393 35.68 10.11 -3.11
C LEU A 393 35.13 9.99 -1.68
N ILE A 394 34.10 9.17 -1.50
CA ILE A 394 33.46 8.95 -0.21
C ILE A 394 34.42 8.21 0.73
N ALA A 395 34.58 8.70 1.96
CA ALA A 395 35.31 8.01 3.03
C ALA A 395 34.37 7.09 3.84
N PRO A 396 34.88 5.96 4.39
CA PRO A 396 34.17 5.21 5.41
C PRO A 396 33.87 6.10 6.61
N CYS A 397 32.70 5.94 7.21
CA CYS A 397 32.34 6.66 8.42
C CYS A 397 31.51 5.78 9.36
N GLN A 398 31.52 6.15 10.63
CA GLN A 398 30.87 5.41 11.70
C GLN A 398 29.39 5.82 11.85
N ASP A 399 29.13 7.12 11.81
CA ASP A 399 27.85 7.73 12.19
C ASP A 399 26.89 8.03 11.03
N ASP A 400 27.37 8.12 9.77
CA ASP A 400 26.49 8.26 8.60
C ASP A 400 26.15 6.91 7.94
N LEU A 401 25.28 6.97 6.93
CA LEU A 401 24.78 5.81 6.20
C LEU A 401 25.91 4.95 5.62
N ALA A 402 26.19 3.80 6.24
CA ALA A 402 27.22 2.85 5.81
C ALA A 402 26.69 1.87 4.77
N GLN A 403 25.39 1.55 4.82
CA GLN A 403 24.78 0.58 3.93
C GLN A 403 23.30 0.90 3.71
N VAL A 404 22.82 0.74 2.47
CA VAL A 404 21.40 0.79 2.14
C VAL A 404 21.03 -0.50 1.41
N SER A 405 19.99 -1.17 1.88
CA SER A 405 19.40 -2.35 1.26
C SER A 405 18.10 -1.96 0.59
N ILE A 406 17.94 -2.28 -0.70
CA ILE A 406 16.73 -1.97 -1.46
C ILE A 406 16.15 -3.24 -2.04
N LYS A 407 14.88 -3.45 -1.73
CA LYS A 407 14.08 -4.55 -2.25
C LYS A 407 13.17 -4.02 -3.37
N CYS A 408 13.29 -4.58 -4.56
CA CYS A 408 12.61 -4.12 -5.78
C CYS A 408 12.15 -5.32 -6.61
N TYR A 409 11.33 -5.14 -7.64
CA TYR A 409 11.09 -6.21 -8.62
C TYR A 409 12.24 -6.40 -9.62
N SER A 410 13.03 -5.35 -9.88
CA SER A 410 14.22 -5.40 -10.75
C SER A 410 15.49 -5.24 -9.94
N CYS A 411 16.43 -6.15 -10.16
CA CYS A 411 17.74 -6.13 -9.54
C CYS A 411 18.59 -4.96 -10.08
N LEU A 412 18.48 -4.63 -11.38
CA LEU A 412 19.10 -3.44 -11.97
C LEU A 412 18.71 -2.14 -11.23
N TYR A 413 17.41 -1.94 -10.96
CA TYR A 413 16.96 -0.73 -10.26
C TYR A 413 17.28 -0.76 -8.77
N ALA A 414 17.20 -1.93 -8.12
CA ALA A 414 17.59 -2.05 -6.72
C ALA A 414 19.05 -1.64 -6.50
N ASP A 415 19.97 -2.10 -7.36
CA ASP A 415 21.40 -1.77 -7.33
C ASP A 415 21.61 -0.26 -7.55
N ALA A 416 21.06 0.30 -8.64
CA ALA A 416 21.14 1.73 -8.94
C ALA A 416 20.65 2.62 -7.79
N LEU A 417 19.50 2.26 -7.20
CA LEU A 417 18.89 3.02 -6.12
C LEU A 417 19.66 2.86 -4.81
N ALA A 418 20.28 1.70 -4.55
CA ALA A 418 21.08 1.47 -3.36
C ALA A 418 22.31 2.38 -3.39
N THR A 419 22.98 2.44 -4.54
CA THR A 419 24.10 3.35 -4.82
C THR A 419 23.70 4.81 -4.68
N ALA A 420 22.59 5.23 -5.31
CA ALA A 420 22.07 6.58 -5.19
C ALA A 420 21.78 6.97 -3.73
N SER A 421 21.26 6.02 -2.96
CA SER A 421 20.89 6.22 -1.55
C SER A 421 22.12 6.33 -0.66
N PHE A 422 23.14 5.51 -0.91
CA PHE A 422 24.42 5.57 -0.21
C PHE A 422 25.14 6.91 -0.42
N VAL A 423 25.23 7.39 -1.66
CA VAL A 423 25.87 8.68 -1.99
C VAL A 423 25.16 9.86 -1.32
N LYS A 424 23.83 9.77 -1.15
CA LYS A 424 23.04 10.85 -0.59
C LYS A 424 23.30 11.10 0.91
N ARG A 425 23.79 10.10 1.66
CA ARG A 425 24.16 10.14 3.11
C ARG A 425 23.12 10.77 4.07
N ASP A 426 21.87 10.97 3.64
CA ASP A 426 20.77 11.55 4.41
C ASP A 426 19.55 10.61 4.36
N PRO A 427 19.22 9.91 5.47
CA PRO A 427 18.12 8.94 5.50
C PRO A 427 16.75 9.52 5.12
N VAL A 428 16.48 10.78 5.49
CA VAL A 428 15.20 11.45 5.21
C VAL A 428 15.07 11.73 3.72
N ARG A 429 16.14 12.27 3.09
CA ARG A 429 16.15 12.50 1.64
C ARG A 429 16.15 11.20 0.84
N VAL A 430 16.76 10.14 1.36
CA VAL A 430 16.68 8.79 0.79
C VAL A 430 15.24 8.28 0.80
N ARG A 431 14.53 8.37 1.93
CA ARG A 431 13.10 8.02 2.01
C ARG A 431 12.28 8.77 0.96
N TYR A 432 12.40 10.09 0.88
CA TYR A 432 11.65 10.88 -0.10
C TYR A 432 11.96 10.48 -1.55
N MET A 433 13.20 10.12 -1.86
CA MET A 433 13.59 9.63 -3.17
C MET A 433 12.95 8.26 -3.47
N LEU A 434 13.06 7.30 -2.55
CA LEU A 434 12.55 5.94 -2.74
C LEU A 434 11.02 5.85 -2.71
N GLU A 435 10.34 6.76 -2.00
CA GLU A 435 8.88 6.84 -1.96
C GLU A 435 8.27 7.09 -3.36
N HIS A 436 9.00 7.74 -4.27
CA HIS A 436 8.56 7.89 -5.67
C HIS A 436 8.43 6.55 -6.39
N TYR A 437 9.31 5.60 -6.06
CA TYR A 437 9.31 4.25 -6.65
C TYR A 437 8.30 3.32 -5.98
N ARG A 438 7.68 3.70 -4.87
CA ARG A 438 6.64 2.90 -4.20
C ARG A 438 5.42 2.64 -5.10
N HIS A 439 5.23 3.49 -6.11
CA HIS A 439 4.09 3.47 -7.02
C HIS A 439 4.51 3.33 -8.49
N ASP A 440 5.78 2.99 -8.75
CA ASP A 440 6.36 2.92 -10.09
C ASP A 440 6.35 1.49 -10.67
N TYR A 441 6.65 1.36 -11.97
CA TYR A 441 6.95 0.09 -12.63
C TYR A 441 8.04 -0.70 -11.91
N ASN A 442 9.15 -0.04 -11.58
CA ASN A 442 10.28 -0.64 -10.86
C ASN A 442 10.06 -0.53 -9.35
N ARG A 443 8.92 -1.06 -8.91
CA ARG A 443 8.41 -0.82 -7.56
C ARG A 443 9.43 -1.20 -6.50
N VAL A 444 9.79 -0.23 -5.65
CA VAL A 444 10.48 -0.51 -4.38
C VAL A 444 9.44 -1.09 -3.42
N THR A 445 9.67 -2.33 -2.98
CA THR A 445 8.74 -3.10 -2.12
C THR A 445 9.15 -3.12 -0.66
N ASP A 446 10.44 -2.93 -0.36
CA ASP A 446 10.96 -2.58 0.97
C ASP A 446 12.31 -1.86 0.79
N TYR A 447 12.76 -1.10 1.78
CA TYR A 447 14.15 -0.64 1.86
C TYR A 447 14.55 -0.46 3.32
N ALA A 448 15.85 -0.51 3.60
CA ALA A 448 16.40 -0.21 4.91
C ALA A 448 17.76 0.48 4.78
N ALA A 449 17.99 1.49 5.60
CA ALA A 449 19.23 2.25 5.64
C ALA A 449 19.90 2.08 7.01
N TYR A 450 21.22 1.93 7.03
CA TYR A 450 22.00 1.51 8.21
C TYR A 450 23.25 2.37 8.43
N THR A 451 23.64 2.57 9.69
CA THR A 451 24.98 3.00 10.10
C THR A 451 25.77 1.79 10.62
N ARG A 452 27.05 1.97 10.94
CA ARG A 452 27.86 0.89 11.53
C ARG A 452 27.44 0.59 12.98
N GLU A 453 27.06 1.61 13.73
CA GLU A 453 26.66 1.48 15.15
C GLU A 453 25.16 1.22 15.35
N GLY A 454 24.30 1.68 14.42
CA GLY A 454 22.85 1.61 14.55
C GLY A 454 22.22 0.52 13.68
N GLU A 455 21.37 -0.34 14.27
CA GLU A 455 20.65 -1.41 13.55
C GLU A 455 19.69 -0.87 12.46
N ARG A 456 19.28 0.42 12.46
CA ARG A 456 18.41 1.04 11.41
C ARG A 456 18.29 2.57 11.52
N LEU A 457 18.46 3.31 10.42
CA LEU A 457 18.19 4.76 10.31
C LEU A 457 16.97 5.15 9.46
N ALA A 458 16.51 4.28 8.55
CA ALA A 458 15.27 4.49 7.79
C ALA A 458 14.73 3.16 7.26
N HIS A 459 13.42 3.05 7.04
CA HIS A 459 12.83 1.92 6.33
C HIS A 459 11.55 2.29 5.60
N MET A 460 11.19 1.50 4.58
CA MET A 460 9.88 1.65 3.96
C MET A 460 8.80 1.02 4.83
N TYR A 461 7.73 1.77 5.12
CA TYR A 461 6.52 1.18 5.67
C TYR A 461 5.85 0.32 4.59
N GLU A 462 5.34 -0.86 4.93
CA GLU A 462 4.33 -1.48 4.07
C GLU A 462 3.02 -0.70 4.22
N ILE A 463 2.36 -0.39 3.10
CA ILE A 463 1.07 0.30 3.15
C ILE A 463 0.08 -0.63 3.85
N ALA A 464 -0.54 -0.17 4.93
CA ALA A 464 -1.74 -0.77 5.48
C ALA A 464 -1.60 -2.26 5.87
N ARG A 465 -0.44 -2.70 6.35
CA ARG A 465 -0.24 -4.09 6.78
C ARG A 465 0.19 -4.17 8.24
N GLU A 466 -0.58 -4.96 8.98
CA GLU A 466 -0.17 -5.49 10.27
C GLU A 466 0.87 -6.58 10.00
N SER A 467 2.02 -6.53 10.69
CA SER A 467 3.03 -7.58 10.53
C SER A 467 2.52 -8.92 11.10
N PRO A 468 2.99 -10.07 10.58
CA PRO A 468 2.59 -11.38 11.09
C PRO A 468 2.74 -11.54 12.61
N ALA A 469 3.85 -11.06 13.20
CA ALA A 469 4.04 -11.05 14.66
C ALA A 469 2.96 -10.25 15.40
N ARG A 470 2.71 -9.01 14.97
CA ARG A 470 1.73 -8.14 15.63
C ARG A 470 0.33 -8.72 15.52
N ARG A 471 0.01 -9.29 14.37
CA ARG A 471 -1.23 -10.02 14.13
C ARG A 471 -1.36 -11.22 15.08
N ALA A 472 -0.32 -12.03 15.21
CA ALA A 472 -0.31 -13.18 16.12
C ALA A 472 -0.48 -12.76 17.59
N GLU A 473 0.20 -11.70 18.02
CA GLU A 473 0.06 -11.14 19.37
C GLU A 473 -1.36 -10.63 19.65
N ARG A 474 -1.94 -9.87 18.70
CA ARG A 474 -3.33 -9.40 18.79
C ARG A 474 -4.32 -10.56 18.88
N ILE A 475 -4.16 -11.59 18.04
CA ILE A 475 -5.02 -12.77 18.03
C ILE A 475 -4.87 -13.57 19.33
N ALA A 476 -3.66 -13.69 19.88
CA ALA A 476 -3.40 -14.42 21.13
C ALA A 476 -4.15 -13.86 22.35
N GLY A 477 -4.49 -12.56 22.34
CA GLY A 477 -5.35 -11.92 23.34
C GLY A 477 -6.84 -12.30 23.26
N SER A 478 -7.25 -12.94 22.16
CA SER A 478 -8.63 -13.30 21.88
C SER A 478 -9.01 -14.67 22.47
N LEU A 479 -10.30 -14.89 22.71
CA LEU A 479 -10.88 -16.20 23.00
C LEU A 479 -11.50 -16.77 21.72
N PRO A 480 -11.54 -18.11 21.52
CA PRO A 480 -12.17 -18.69 20.35
C PRO A 480 -13.64 -18.31 20.25
N ALA A 481 -13.99 -17.52 19.24
CA ALA A 481 -15.37 -17.11 18.96
C ALA A 481 -16.08 -18.12 18.05
N ARG A 482 -17.40 -18.18 18.17
CA ARG A 482 -18.29 -18.81 17.18
C ARG A 482 -18.86 -17.76 16.25
N VAL A 483 -18.48 -17.83 14.97
CA VAL A 483 -18.89 -16.89 13.93
C VAL A 483 -19.87 -17.56 12.99
N VAL A 484 -21.00 -16.89 12.71
CA VAL A 484 -21.93 -17.31 11.66
C VAL A 484 -21.77 -16.37 10.47
N VAL A 485 -21.54 -16.94 9.29
CA VAL A 485 -21.48 -16.20 8.02
C VAL A 485 -22.73 -16.54 7.21
N VAL A 486 -23.48 -15.52 6.83
CA VAL A 486 -24.73 -15.67 6.07
C VAL A 486 -24.49 -15.31 4.61
N GLY A 487 -24.49 -16.32 3.74
CA GLY A 487 -24.18 -16.21 2.31
C GLY A 487 -22.82 -16.82 1.95
N GLY A 488 -22.83 -17.71 0.97
CA GLY A 488 -21.68 -18.46 0.45
C GLY A 488 -21.01 -17.84 -0.77
N GLY A 489 -21.17 -16.52 -1.00
CA GLY A 489 -20.48 -15.78 -2.06
C GLY A 489 -19.02 -15.49 -1.71
N LEU A 490 -18.33 -14.72 -2.57
CA LEU A 490 -16.90 -14.40 -2.36
C LEU A 490 -16.66 -13.69 -1.03
N ALA A 491 -17.54 -12.76 -0.65
CA ALA A 491 -17.44 -12.05 0.62
C ALA A 491 -17.57 -13.00 1.83
N GLY A 492 -18.50 -13.95 1.75
CA GLY A 492 -18.72 -14.94 2.81
C GLY A 492 -17.56 -15.93 2.94
N CYS A 493 -17.05 -16.45 1.82
CA CYS A 493 -15.87 -17.32 1.84
C CYS A 493 -14.62 -16.59 2.36
N ALA A 494 -14.41 -15.34 1.95
CA ALA A 494 -13.31 -14.53 2.47
C ALA A 494 -13.43 -14.30 3.98
N ALA A 495 -14.63 -13.97 4.47
CA ALA A 495 -14.89 -13.82 5.90
C ALA A 495 -14.69 -15.13 6.68
N ALA A 496 -15.16 -16.25 6.15
CA ALA A 496 -15.05 -17.54 6.82
C ALA A 496 -13.59 -18.01 6.93
N ILE A 497 -12.81 -17.88 5.86
CA ILE A 497 -11.39 -18.23 5.86
C ILE A 497 -10.63 -17.33 6.85
N GLU A 498 -10.85 -16.02 6.79
CA GLU A 498 -10.16 -15.08 7.65
C GLU A 498 -10.51 -15.31 9.13
N ALA A 499 -11.79 -15.51 9.45
CA ALA A 499 -12.22 -15.80 10.82
C ALA A 499 -11.60 -17.08 11.37
N ALA A 500 -11.54 -18.15 10.57
CA ALA A 500 -10.91 -19.41 10.96
C ALA A 500 -9.39 -19.28 11.16
N ASN A 501 -8.72 -18.45 10.35
CA ASN A 501 -7.31 -18.12 10.50
C ASN A 501 -7.04 -17.31 11.77
N CYS A 502 -8.00 -16.52 12.24
CA CYS A 502 -7.96 -15.86 13.54
C CYS A 502 -8.35 -16.77 14.72
N GLY A 503 -8.62 -18.05 14.48
CA GLY A 503 -8.91 -19.04 15.53
C GLY A 503 -10.39 -19.24 15.86
N ALA A 504 -11.31 -18.61 15.13
CA ALA A 504 -12.74 -18.83 15.32
C ALA A 504 -13.20 -20.19 14.77
N THR A 505 -14.33 -20.67 15.31
CA THR A 505 -15.15 -21.71 14.68
C THR A 505 -16.24 -21.04 13.86
N VAL A 506 -16.43 -21.49 12.61
CA VAL A 506 -17.26 -20.79 11.64
C VAL A 506 -18.34 -21.71 11.09
N ILE A 507 -19.56 -21.19 10.97
CA ILE A 507 -20.65 -21.83 10.23
C ILE A 507 -21.07 -20.91 9.09
N VAL A 508 -20.94 -21.39 7.85
CA VAL A 508 -21.41 -20.70 6.65
C VAL A 508 -22.80 -21.23 6.30
N LEU A 509 -23.80 -20.37 6.23
CA LEU A 509 -25.16 -20.69 5.83
C LEU A 509 -25.41 -20.16 4.41
N GLU A 510 -25.70 -21.05 3.47
CA GLU A 510 -26.01 -20.71 2.08
C GLU A 510 -27.41 -21.24 1.75
N LYS A 511 -28.30 -20.38 1.26
CA LYS A 511 -29.67 -20.77 0.93
C LYS A 511 -29.77 -21.56 -0.38
N GLU A 512 -28.79 -21.41 -1.26
CA GLU A 512 -28.69 -22.15 -2.51
C GLU A 512 -28.03 -23.53 -2.32
N PRO A 513 -28.21 -24.46 -3.28
CA PRO A 513 -27.57 -25.77 -3.24
C PRO A 513 -26.03 -25.74 -3.32
N ARG A 514 -25.45 -24.64 -3.79
CA ARG A 514 -24.00 -24.47 -3.98
C ARG A 514 -23.56 -23.08 -3.56
N LEU A 515 -22.30 -22.98 -3.12
CA LEU A 515 -21.64 -21.70 -2.89
C LEU A 515 -21.44 -20.94 -4.21
N GLY A 516 -21.23 -19.63 -4.11
CA GLY A 516 -20.83 -18.79 -5.23
C GLY A 516 -21.67 -17.55 -5.46
N GLY A 517 -23.00 -17.64 -5.30
CA GLY A 517 -23.92 -16.55 -5.60
C GLY A 517 -23.63 -15.86 -6.95
N ASN A 518 -23.71 -14.53 -6.99
CA ASN A 518 -23.32 -13.76 -8.18
C ASN A 518 -21.80 -13.68 -8.38
N SER A 519 -20.99 -13.93 -7.34
CA SER A 519 -19.53 -13.91 -7.44
C SER A 519 -19.00 -14.97 -8.42
N ALA A 520 -19.58 -16.18 -8.39
CA ALA A 520 -19.21 -17.25 -9.33
C ALA A 520 -19.50 -16.90 -10.80
N LYS A 521 -20.43 -15.96 -11.06
CA LYS A 521 -20.79 -15.49 -12.40
C LYS A 521 -19.91 -14.35 -12.91
N ALA A 522 -18.99 -13.84 -12.10
CA ALA A 522 -18.14 -12.71 -12.49
C ALA A 522 -17.12 -13.12 -13.56
N THR A 523 -16.98 -12.27 -14.58
CA THR A 523 -16.22 -12.59 -15.81
C THR A 523 -15.09 -11.62 -16.11
N SER A 524 -15.24 -10.32 -15.83
CA SER A 524 -14.24 -9.31 -16.21
C SER A 524 -12.92 -9.41 -15.44
N GLY A 525 -12.99 -9.65 -14.13
CA GLY A 525 -11.82 -9.66 -13.24
C GLY A 525 -12.00 -8.83 -11.98
N ILE A 526 -10.90 -8.62 -11.25
CA ILE A 526 -10.83 -7.95 -9.95
C ILE A 526 -9.86 -6.78 -9.99
N ASN A 527 -10.24 -5.61 -9.48
CA ASN A 527 -9.35 -4.45 -9.50
C ASN A 527 -8.27 -4.52 -8.41
N GLY A 528 -7.08 -3.98 -8.71
CA GLY A 528 -6.02 -3.74 -7.73
C GLY A 528 -5.00 -2.74 -8.26
N TRP A 529 -4.39 -1.94 -7.40
CA TRP A 529 -3.31 -1.05 -7.80
C TRP A 529 -2.02 -1.37 -7.03
N GLY A 530 -0.86 -1.07 -7.61
CA GLY A 530 0.42 -1.41 -7.01
C GLY A 530 0.58 -2.92 -6.89
N THR A 531 0.11 -3.69 -7.88
CA THR A 531 0.28 -5.15 -7.90
C THR A 531 1.54 -5.54 -8.66
N ARG A 532 2.05 -6.74 -8.40
CA ARG A 532 3.16 -7.29 -9.18
C ARG A 532 2.80 -7.41 -10.67
N THR A 533 1.57 -7.81 -10.98
CA THR A 533 1.11 -7.91 -12.37
C THR A 533 1.16 -6.55 -13.07
N GLN A 534 0.79 -5.46 -12.41
CA GLN A 534 0.93 -4.11 -12.96
C GLN A 534 2.38 -3.70 -13.14
N ALA A 535 3.23 -4.03 -12.16
CA ALA A 535 4.68 -3.89 -12.29
C ALA A 535 5.14 -4.65 -13.54
N VAL A 536 5.05 -5.97 -13.65
CA VAL A 536 5.50 -6.73 -14.84
C VAL A 536 4.99 -6.20 -16.18
N ASN A 537 3.81 -5.58 -16.24
CA ASN A 537 3.22 -5.03 -17.46
C ASN A 537 3.48 -3.52 -17.71
N HIS A 538 4.40 -2.88 -16.98
CA HIS A 538 4.72 -1.46 -17.16
C HIS A 538 3.53 -0.52 -16.94
N VAL A 539 2.67 -0.83 -15.96
CA VAL A 539 1.50 -0.02 -15.63
C VAL A 539 1.74 0.82 -14.37
N LEU A 540 1.83 2.14 -14.56
CA LEU A 540 1.89 3.12 -13.47
C LEU A 540 0.49 3.43 -12.90
N ASP A 541 0.24 3.02 -11.65
CA ASP A 541 -1.03 3.26 -10.94
C ASP A 541 -0.78 3.53 -9.45
N ASN A 542 -1.71 4.24 -8.78
CA ASN A 542 -1.57 4.55 -7.35
C ASN A 542 -2.93 4.73 -6.65
N CYS A 543 -2.91 4.77 -5.31
CA CYS A 543 -4.10 5.01 -4.49
C CYS A 543 -4.92 6.23 -4.92
N LYS A 544 -4.28 7.35 -5.27
CA LYS A 544 -4.99 8.58 -5.62
C LYS A 544 -5.73 8.43 -6.95
N PHE A 545 -5.14 7.76 -7.95
CA PHE A 545 -5.84 7.46 -9.20
C PHE A 545 -7.01 6.51 -8.97
N PHE A 546 -6.82 5.47 -8.15
CA PHE A 546 -7.87 4.52 -7.80
C PHE A 546 -9.04 5.20 -7.07
N GLU A 547 -8.74 5.95 -6.01
CA GLU A 547 -9.71 6.67 -5.19
C GLU A 547 -10.46 7.70 -6.04
N ARG A 548 -9.74 8.52 -6.83
CA ARG A 548 -10.33 9.50 -7.74
C ARG A 548 -11.31 8.84 -8.72
N ASP A 549 -10.89 7.79 -9.42
CA ASP A 549 -11.74 7.14 -10.41
C ASP A 549 -13.01 6.56 -9.75
N THR A 550 -12.87 6.02 -8.54
CA THR A 550 -14.00 5.51 -7.74
C THR A 550 -14.96 6.64 -7.33
N PHE A 551 -14.46 7.76 -6.81
CA PHE A 551 -15.28 8.92 -6.44
C PHE A 551 -15.97 9.58 -7.64
N LEU A 552 -15.26 9.70 -8.77
CA LEU A 552 -15.83 10.26 -10.00
C LEU A 552 -16.99 9.39 -10.51
N SER A 553 -16.81 8.06 -10.48
CA SER A 553 -17.87 7.12 -10.83
C SER A 553 -19.06 7.21 -9.87
N GLY A 554 -18.81 7.31 -8.56
CA GLY A 554 -19.87 7.33 -7.55
C GLY A 554 -20.58 8.67 -7.36
N LYS A 555 -20.20 9.73 -8.09
CA LYS A 555 -20.77 11.08 -7.95
C LYS A 555 -22.31 11.08 -8.06
N GLY A 556 -22.97 11.70 -7.08
CA GLY A 556 -24.43 11.74 -6.97
C GLY A 556 -25.04 10.59 -6.16
N GLY A 557 -24.20 9.84 -5.45
CA GLY A 557 -24.58 8.93 -4.36
C GLY A 557 -23.61 9.10 -3.19
N HIS A 558 -23.80 8.32 -2.15
CA HIS A 558 -22.98 8.32 -0.95
C HIS A 558 -21.69 7.49 -1.16
N CYS A 559 -20.59 8.16 -1.52
CA CYS A 559 -19.25 7.56 -1.49
C CYS A 559 -18.55 7.93 -0.19
N ASP A 560 -18.57 7.04 0.81
CA ASP A 560 -17.85 7.23 2.05
C ASP A 560 -16.32 7.21 1.80
N PRO A 561 -15.60 8.30 2.13
CA PRO A 561 -14.17 8.37 1.85
C PRO A 561 -13.33 7.35 2.62
N GLY A 562 -13.75 6.97 3.84
CA GLY A 562 -13.07 5.95 4.64
C GLY A 562 -13.17 4.58 3.97
N LEU A 563 -14.36 4.21 3.48
CA LEU A 563 -14.59 2.97 2.76
C LEU A 563 -13.83 2.91 1.43
N VAL A 564 -13.88 3.96 0.61
CA VAL A 564 -13.15 4.04 -0.68
C VAL A 564 -11.64 3.97 -0.46
N ARG A 565 -11.12 4.67 0.55
CA ARG A 565 -9.70 4.59 0.92
C ARG A 565 -9.32 3.19 1.37
N THR A 566 -10.15 2.55 2.18
CA THR A 566 -9.92 1.17 2.66
C THR A 566 -9.88 0.19 1.49
N LEU A 567 -10.84 0.27 0.58
CA LEU A 567 -10.89 -0.51 -0.65
C LEU A 567 -9.61 -0.33 -1.49
N SER A 568 -9.18 0.92 -1.66
CA SER A 568 -7.98 1.29 -2.42
C SER A 568 -6.72 0.70 -1.77
N VAL A 569 -6.43 1.05 -0.51
CA VAL A 569 -5.17 0.68 0.15
C VAL A 569 -5.01 -0.82 0.38
N LYS A 570 -6.13 -1.56 0.54
CA LYS A 570 -6.12 -3.02 0.70
C LYS A 570 -6.18 -3.79 -0.63
N SER A 571 -6.20 -3.10 -1.77
CA SER A 571 -6.44 -3.77 -3.06
C SER A 571 -5.34 -4.71 -3.51
N ALA A 572 -4.06 -4.31 -3.40
CA ALA A 572 -2.94 -5.21 -3.67
C ALA A 572 -2.90 -6.42 -2.73
N ASP A 573 -3.27 -6.23 -1.45
CA ASP A 573 -3.35 -7.31 -0.48
C ASP A 573 -4.42 -8.33 -0.84
N ALA A 574 -5.58 -7.87 -1.29
CA ALA A 574 -6.66 -8.73 -1.76
C ALA A 574 -6.24 -9.56 -2.98
N ILE A 575 -5.53 -8.96 -3.94
CA ILE A 575 -4.99 -9.68 -5.11
C ILE A 575 -3.98 -10.74 -4.67
N GLY A 576 -2.98 -10.36 -3.87
CA GLY A 576 -1.96 -11.30 -3.38
C GLY A 576 -2.53 -12.42 -2.52
N TRP A 577 -3.57 -12.14 -1.73
CA TRP A 577 -4.29 -13.13 -0.95
C TRP A 577 -4.98 -14.17 -1.84
N LEU A 578 -5.65 -13.75 -2.92
CA LEU A 578 -6.23 -14.68 -3.90
C LEU A 578 -5.15 -15.50 -4.62
N GLU A 579 -4.04 -14.86 -5.02
CA GLU A 579 -2.90 -15.56 -5.65
C GLU A 579 -2.31 -16.64 -4.73
N SER A 580 -2.34 -16.46 -3.41
CA SER A 580 -1.86 -17.46 -2.45
C SER A 580 -2.65 -18.78 -2.46
N PHE A 581 -3.87 -18.80 -3.00
CA PHE A 581 -4.65 -20.02 -3.24
C PHE A 581 -4.39 -20.65 -4.63
N GLY A 582 -3.37 -20.17 -5.35
CA GLY A 582 -3.01 -20.65 -6.68
C GLY A 582 -3.84 -20.06 -7.82
N ILE A 583 -4.48 -18.91 -7.61
CA ILE A 583 -5.29 -18.24 -8.63
C ILE A 583 -4.39 -17.30 -9.46
N PRO A 584 -4.16 -17.54 -10.77
CA PRO A 584 -3.15 -16.83 -11.53
C PRO A 584 -3.63 -15.46 -12.04
N LEU A 585 -3.62 -14.40 -11.21
CA LEU A 585 -4.14 -13.06 -11.55
C LEU A 585 -3.16 -12.20 -12.40
N THR A 586 -2.71 -12.73 -13.53
CA THR A 586 -1.59 -12.20 -14.33
C THR A 586 -1.98 -11.41 -15.59
N VAL A 587 -3.25 -11.39 -15.99
CA VAL A 587 -3.73 -10.62 -17.15
C VAL A 587 -4.36 -9.30 -16.72
N LEU A 588 -4.08 -8.20 -17.42
CA LEU A 588 -4.57 -6.86 -17.10
C LEU A 588 -5.43 -6.21 -18.19
N TYR A 589 -6.58 -5.68 -17.78
CA TYR A 589 -7.47 -4.89 -18.62
C TYR A 589 -7.71 -3.48 -18.04
N GLN A 590 -8.06 -2.55 -18.93
CA GLN A 590 -8.67 -1.29 -18.56
C GLN A 590 -10.17 -1.39 -18.83
N LEU A 591 -10.97 -1.25 -17.78
CA LEU A 591 -12.43 -1.23 -17.87
C LEU A 591 -12.96 0.21 -17.90
N GLY A 592 -14.25 0.38 -18.18
CA GLY A 592 -14.87 1.70 -18.30
C GLY A 592 -14.77 2.49 -16.99
N GLY A 593 -14.52 3.79 -17.13
CA GLY A 593 -14.30 4.71 -16.00
C GLY A 593 -12.93 4.59 -15.29
N ALA A 594 -12.13 3.56 -15.57
CA ALA A 594 -10.77 3.45 -15.02
C ALA A 594 -9.78 4.23 -15.88
N SER A 595 -8.90 5.00 -15.23
CA SER A 595 -7.84 5.77 -15.89
C SER A 595 -6.54 4.97 -16.12
N ARG A 596 -6.43 3.76 -15.55
CA ARG A 596 -5.29 2.85 -15.66
C ARG A 596 -5.77 1.40 -15.82
N LYS A 597 -4.92 0.56 -16.42
CA LYS A 597 -5.12 -0.90 -16.44
C LYS A 597 -4.96 -1.46 -15.03
N ARG A 598 -6.05 -1.94 -14.43
CA ARG A 598 -6.03 -2.43 -13.04
C ARG A 598 -6.95 -3.61 -12.77
N CYS A 599 -7.68 -4.08 -13.78
CA CYS A 599 -8.54 -5.24 -13.65
C CYS A 599 -7.74 -6.51 -13.96
N HIS A 600 -7.51 -7.33 -12.94
CA HIS A 600 -6.74 -8.57 -12.99
C HIS A 600 -7.64 -9.76 -13.34
N ARG A 601 -7.13 -10.67 -14.17
CA ARG A 601 -7.81 -11.91 -14.57
C ARG A 601 -6.82 -13.05 -14.70
N ALA A 602 -7.35 -14.28 -14.65
CA ALA A 602 -6.63 -15.47 -15.05
C ALA A 602 -6.32 -15.50 -16.56
N PRO A 603 -5.14 -15.96 -16.99
CA PRO A 603 -4.86 -16.24 -18.38
C PRO A 603 -5.74 -17.38 -18.88
N ASP A 604 -5.91 -17.44 -20.20
CA ASP A 604 -6.57 -18.56 -20.86
C ASP A 604 -5.74 -19.85 -20.68
N GLN A 605 -6.40 -21.00 -20.77
CA GLN A 605 -5.73 -22.30 -20.81
C GLN A 605 -4.87 -22.43 -22.08
N LYS A 606 -3.97 -23.41 -22.13
CA LYS A 606 -3.03 -23.60 -23.26
C LYS A 606 -3.73 -23.83 -24.61
N ASP A 607 -4.92 -24.42 -24.59
CA ASP A 607 -5.79 -24.63 -25.75
C ASP A 607 -6.59 -23.37 -26.14
N GLY A 608 -6.37 -22.26 -25.43
CA GLY A 608 -7.08 -20.98 -25.56
C GLY A 608 -8.37 -20.89 -24.74
N THR A 609 -8.78 -21.95 -24.02
CA THR A 609 -10.06 -21.98 -23.28
C THR A 609 -10.04 -21.01 -22.11
N PRO A 610 -10.98 -20.05 -22.00
CA PRO A 610 -10.80 -19.01 -21.02
C PRO A 610 -11.24 -19.44 -19.65
N VAL A 611 -10.60 -18.85 -18.67
CA VAL A 611 -10.84 -19.18 -17.27
C VAL A 611 -11.97 -18.27 -16.76
N PRO A 612 -13.10 -18.85 -16.29
CA PRO A 612 -14.21 -18.10 -15.72
C PRO A 612 -13.79 -17.61 -14.33
N ILE A 613 -13.20 -16.42 -14.27
CA ILE A 613 -12.46 -15.95 -13.08
C ILE A 613 -13.28 -15.99 -11.79
N GLY A 614 -14.55 -15.60 -11.81
CA GLY A 614 -15.43 -15.67 -10.63
C GLY A 614 -15.61 -17.10 -10.12
N PHE A 615 -15.91 -18.05 -11.01
CA PHE A 615 -16.04 -19.46 -10.67
C PHE A 615 -14.71 -20.05 -10.19
N THR A 616 -13.60 -19.71 -10.86
CA THR A 616 -12.27 -20.17 -10.46
C THR A 616 -11.90 -19.69 -9.07
N ILE A 617 -12.15 -18.42 -8.74
CA ILE A 617 -11.95 -17.91 -7.38
C ILE A 617 -12.80 -18.72 -6.39
N MET A 618 -14.11 -18.83 -6.63
CA MET A 618 -15.01 -19.54 -5.71
C MET A 618 -14.60 -20.99 -5.49
N ARG A 619 -14.25 -21.71 -6.56
CA ARG A 619 -13.78 -23.10 -6.49
C ARG A 619 -12.54 -23.23 -5.62
N HIS A 620 -11.51 -22.40 -5.84
CA HIS A 620 -10.27 -22.48 -5.06
C HIS A 620 -10.50 -22.18 -3.57
N LEU A 621 -11.36 -21.21 -3.25
CA LEU A 621 -11.69 -20.90 -1.86
C LEU A 621 -12.54 -21.99 -1.21
N GLU A 622 -13.52 -22.54 -1.93
CA GLU A 622 -14.34 -23.66 -1.44
C GLU A 622 -13.48 -24.91 -1.21
N ASP A 623 -12.61 -25.27 -2.16
CA ASP A 623 -11.68 -26.39 -2.03
C ASP A 623 -10.78 -26.19 -0.81
N TYR A 624 -10.25 -24.98 -0.61
CA TYR A 624 -9.45 -24.66 0.57
C TYR A 624 -10.24 -24.83 1.87
N ILE A 625 -11.48 -24.32 1.94
CA ILE A 625 -12.35 -24.47 3.11
C ILE A 625 -12.61 -25.96 3.40
N ARG A 626 -13.04 -26.71 2.39
CA ARG A 626 -13.43 -28.12 2.53
C ARG A 626 -12.26 -29.06 2.79
N THR A 627 -11.04 -28.70 2.40
CA THR A 627 -9.86 -29.54 2.59
C THR A 627 -9.04 -29.11 3.80
N LYS A 628 -8.67 -27.83 3.90
CA LYS A 628 -7.74 -27.31 4.91
C LYS A 628 -8.44 -26.78 6.16
N LEU A 629 -9.70 -26.36 6.07
CA LEU A 629 -10.44 -25.78 7.19
C LEU A 629 -11.65 -26.61 7.65
N HIS A 630 -11.82 -27.85 7.19
CA HIS A 630 -13.01 -28.67 7.50
C HIS A 630 -13.28 -28.87 9.01
N GLY A 631 -12.24 -28.82 9.85
CA GLY A 631 -12.36 -28.89 11.30
C GLY A 631 -12.75 -27.58 11.99
N LYS A 632 -12.67 -26.44 11.28
CA LYS A 632 -12.98 -25.10 11.80
C LYS A 632 -14.16 -24.43 11.12
N VAL A 633 -14.43 -24.75 9.85
CA VAL A 633 -15.46 -24.16 9.03
C VAL A 633 -16.43 -25.24 8.56
N ARG A 634 -17.70 -25.08 8.93
CA ARG A 634 -18.79 -25.95 8.46
C ARG A 634 -19.67 -25.18 7.48
N ILE A 635 -19.91 -25.75 6.30
CA ILE A 635 -20.82 -25.19 5.29
C ILE A 635 -22.16 -25.93 5.37
N LEU A 636 -23.26 -25.19 5.50
CA LEU A 636 -24.63 -25.68 5.41
C LEU A 636 -25.29 -25.05 4.18
N ASN A 637 -25.44 -25.84 3.12
CA ASN A 637 -26.19 -25.46 1.92
C ASN A 637 -27.70 -25.60 2.14
N GLU A 638 -28.49 -25.07 1.21
CA GLU A 638 -29.95 -25.13 1.25
C GLU A 638 -30.53 -24.67 2.60
N THR A 639 -29.91 -23.65 3.18
CA THR A 639 -30.20 -23.14 4.51
C THR A 639 -30.42 -21.63 4.48
N ALA A 640 -31.67 -21.20 4.66
CA ALA A 640 -32.03 -19.79 4.66
C ALA A 640 -32.09 -19.21 6.08
N VAL A 641 -31.42 -18.09 6.30
CA VAL A 641 -31.55 -17.31 7.53
C VAL A 641 -32.78 -16.42 7.45
N VAL A 642 -33.62 -16.47 8.49
CA VAL A 642 -34.91 -15.77 8.53
C VAL A 642 -34.91 -14.55 9.45
N SER A 643 -34.10 -14.55 10.51
CA SER A 643 -33.98 -13.42 11.44
C SER A 643 -32.68 -13.44 12.24
N LEU A 644 -32.32 -12.28 12.79
CA LEU A 644 -31.17 -12.10 13.69
C LEU A 644 -31.61 -12.18 15.15
N MET A 645 -30.97 -13.05 15.93
CA MET A 645 -31.17 -13.12 17.39
C MET A 645 -30.39 -11.98 18.03
N HIS A 646 -31.05 -11.18 18.88
CA HIS A 646 -30.44 -9.98 19.45
C HIS A 646 -31.04 -9.60 20.81
N ASP A 647 -30.26 -8.86 21.57
CA ASP A 647 -30.68 -8.18 22.80
C ASP A 647 -30.70 -6.66 22.59
N VAL A 648 -31.58 -5.97 23.31
CA VAL A 648 -31.67 -4.51 23.32
C VAL A 648 -31.47 -4.01 24.75
N SER A 649 -30.49 -3.14 24.95
CA SER A 649 -30.23 -2.46 26.23
C SER A 649 -30.49 -0.96 26.11
N VAL A 650 -31.00 -0.33 27.17
CA VAL A 650 -31.18 1.13 27.21
C VAL A 650 -29.95 1.74 27.89
N MET A 651 -29.27 2.61 27.17
CA MET A 651 -28.12 3.36 27.67
C MET A 651 -28.57 4.47 28.61
N PRO A 652 -27.70 4.98 29.50
CA PRO A 652 -28.07 6.05 30.45
C PRO A 652 -28.56 7.35 29.81
N ASP A 653 -28.20 7.60 28.55
CA ASP A 653 -28.66 8.73 27.76
C ASP A 653 -30.06 8.54 27.14
N GLY A 654 -30.63 7.33 27.26
CA GLY A 654 -31.91 6.92 26.67
C GLY A 654 -31.78 6.25 25.30
N SER A 655 -30.58 6.20 24.71
CA SER A 655 -30.34 5.53 23.43
C SER A 655 -30.40 4.00 23.58
N ARG A 656 -30.64 3.29 22.46
CA ARG A 656 -30.78 1.82 22.46
C ARG A 656 -29.52 1.13 21.97
N GLU A 657 -28.82 0.38 22.79
CA GLU A 657 -27.73 -0.48 22.32
C GLU A 657 -28.29 -1.83 21.87
N ILE A 658 -27.93 -2.26 20.65
CA ILE A 658 -28.36 -3.55 20.09
C ILE A 658 -27.14 -4.46 19.97
N ARG A 659 -27.28 -5.70 20.45
CA ARG A 659 -26.26 -6.75 20.31
C ARG A 659 -26.85 -7.99 19.67
N VAL A 660 -26.29 -8.40 18.53
CA VAL A 660 -26.61 -9.65 17.85
C VAL A 660 -25.81 -10.79 18.49
N HIS A 661 -26.49 -11.92 18.76
CA HIS A 661 -25.93 -13.11 19.41
C HIS A 661 -26.31 -14.43 18.73
N GLY A 662 -26.75 -14.36 17.47
CA GLY A 662 -27.10 -15.54 16.69
C GLY A 662 -28.02 -15.26 15.52
N VAL A 663 -28.45 -16.34 14.88
CA VAL A 663 -29.40 -16.30 13.77
C VAL A 663 -30.46 -17.37 13.95
N ARG A 664 -31.65 -17.12 13.39
CA ARG A 664 -32.64 -18.17 13.16
C ARG A 664 -32.63 -18.58 11.70
N TYR A 665 -32.68 -19.87 11.41
CA TYR A 665 -32.58 -20.41 10.06
C TYR A 665 -33.58 -21.55 9.83
N LYS A 666 -33.87 -21.84 8.56
CA LYS A 666 -34.63 -23.01 8.14
C LYS A 666 -33.95 -23.74 6.99
N SER A 667 -34.18 -25.04 6.89
CA SER A 667 -33.82 -25.80 5.70
C SER A 667 -34.75 -25.45 4.54
N MET A 668 -34.21 -25.37 3.33
CA MET A 668 -34.96 -25.14 2.10
C MET A 668 -35.52 -26.44 1.50
N THR A 669 -35.05 -27.59 1.97
CA THR A 669 -35.50 -28.92 1.52
C THR A 669 -36.45 -29.60 2.49
N ASP A 670 -36.55 -29.13 3.73
CA ASP A 670 -37.46 -29.68 4.72
C ASP A 670 -38.86 -29.10 4.57
N ALA A 671 -39.83 -29.99 4.32
CA ALA A 671 -41.25 -29.63 4.21
C ALA A 671 -41.87 -29.14 5.52
N SER A 672 -41.24 -29.41 6.68
CA SER A 672 -41.76 -29.00 7.99
C SER A 672 -41.73 -27.48 8.22
N GLU A 673 -40.96 -26.74 7.39
CA GLU A 673 -40.66 -25.30 7.56
C GLU A 673 -40.14 -24.92 8.96
N THR A 674 -39.61 -25.88 9.72
CA THR A 674 -39.17 -25.65 11.10
C THR A 674 -38.02 -24.63 11.14
N VAL A 675 -38.20 -23.60 11.97
CA VAL A 675 -37.18 -22.58 12.24
C VAL A 675 -36.34 -23.00 13.44
N MET A 676 -35.03 -23.02 13.27
CA MET A 676 -34.05 -23.39 14.29
C MET A 676 -33.21 -22.20 14.74
N ASP A 677 -32.82 -22.19 16.00
CA ASP A 677 -31.90 -21.20 16.56
C ASP A 677 -30.44 -21.66 16.41
N LEU A 678 -29.58 -20.76 15.96
CA LEU A 678 -28.13 -20.94 15.93
C LEU A 678 -27.48 -19.74 16.63
N PRO A 679 -27.11 -19.87 17.92
CA PRO A 679 -26.43 -18.77 18.59
C PRO A 679 -25.05 -18.52 17.97
N ALA A 680 -24.44 -17.36 18.22
CA ALA A 680 -23.13 -16.97 17.72
C ALA A 680 -22.58 -15.81 18.54
N ASP A 681 -21.27 -15.66 18.62
CA ASP A 681 -20.66 -14.48 19.22
C ASP A 681 -20.67 -13.29 18.26
N ALA A 682 -20.61 -13.57 16.96
CA ALA A 682 -20.71 -12.60 15.88
C ALA A 682 -21.39 -13.19 14.64
N VAL A 683 -22.07 -12.34 13.87
CA VAL A 683 -22.72 -12.66 12.61
C VAL A 683 -22.18 -11.76 11.50
N VAL A 684 -21.77 -12.35 10.37
CA VAL A 684 -21.35 -11.64 9.16
C VAL A 684 -22.43 -11.82 8.10
N LEU A 685 -23.07 -10.72 7.69
CA LEU A 685 -23.96 -10.69 6.53
C LEU A 685 -23.13 -10.55 5.25
N ALA A 686 -23.21 -11.56 4.40
CA ALA A 686 -22.55 -11.62 3.09
C ALA A 686 -23.54 -12.09 1.99
N THR A 687 -24.79 -11.64 2.10
CA THR A 687 -25.95 -12.19 1.37
C THR A 687 -26.09 -11.70 -0.08
N GLY A 688 -25.19 -10.83 -0.54
CA GLY A 688 -25.35 -10.12 -1.81
C GLY A 688 -26.47 -9.07 -1.78
N GLY A 689 -26.78 -8.52 -2.96
CA GLY A 689 -27.74 -7.44 -3.14
C GLY A 689 -29.19 -7.87 -3.37
N PHE A 690 -29.98 -6.94 -3.91
CA PHE A 690 -31.42 -7.10 -4.16
C PHE A 690 -31.79 -6.93 -5.64
N SER A 691 -30.85 -7.15 -6.55
CA SER A 691 -30.97 -6.95 -8.00
C SER A 691 -31.96 -7.88 -8.73
N ASN A 692 -32.52 -8.88 -8.05
CA ASN A 692 -33.59 -9.73 -8.57
C ASN A 692 -34.70 -9.94 -7.53
N ASP A 693 -34.94 -8.96 -6.67
CA ASP A 693 -35.95 -9.05 -5.63
C ASP A 693 -37.36 -8.91 -6.20
N GLN A 694 -38.02 -10.05 -6.43
CA GLN A 694 -39.40 -10.15 -6.91
C GLN A 694 -40.40 -10.46 -5.78
N THR A 695 -39.98 -10.38 -4.52
CA THR A 695 -40.82 -10.72 -3.36
C THR A 695 -41.90 -9.66 -3.09
N ALA A 696 -42.87 -9.97 -2.25
CA ALA A 696 -43.91 -9.01 -1.85
C ALA A 696 -43.33 -7.76 -1.16
N GLU A 697 -42.28 -7.94 -0.36
CA GLU A 697 -41.51 -6.87 0.30
C GLU A 697 -40.29 -6.46 -0.54
N SER A 698 -40.47 -6.34 -1.87
CA SER A 698 -39.38 -6.08 -2.80
C SER A 698 -38.69 -4.73 -2.53
N LEU A 699 -37.39 -4.76 -2.25
CA LEU A 699 -36.56 -3.55 -2.11
C LEU A 699 -36.43 -2.81 -3.45
N LEU A 700 -36.45 -3.52 -4.59
CA LEU A 700 -36.49 -2.87 -5.91
C LEU A 700 -37.77 -2.07 -6.09
N ARG A 701 -38.93 -2.65 -5.72
CA ARG A 701 -40.21 -1.95 -5.84
C ARG A 701 -40.29 -0.75 -4.88
N GLU A 702 -39.72 -0.88 -3.69
CA GLU A 702 -39.69 0.18 -2.68
C GLU A 702 -38.79 1.36 -3.09
N TYR A 703 -37.56 1.10 -3.53
CA TYR A 703 -36.54 2.15 -3.73
C TYR A 703 -36.24 2.50 -5.19
N ALA A 704 -36.49 1.59 -6.13
CA ALA A 704 -36.22 1.80 -7.56
C ALA A 704 -37.41 1.35 -8.44
N PRO A 705 -38.64 1.84 -8.19
CA PRO A 705 -39.84 1.39 -8.89
C PRO A 705 -39.78 1.59 -10.40
N ASN A 706 -39.01 2.59 -10.87
CA ASN A 706 -38.78 2.87 -12.29
C ASN A 706 -37.94 1.80 -13.00
N LEU A 707 -37.20 0.98 -12.25
CA LEU A 707 -36.41 -0.13 -12.79
C LEU A 707 -37.09 -1.49 -12.56
N TYR A 708 -38.12 -1.54 -11.73
CA TYR A 708 -38.88 -2.76 -11.46
C TYR A 708 -39.44 -3.35 -12.78
N GLY A 709 -39.11 -4.61 -13.06
CA GLY A 709 -39.50 -5.30 -14.30
C GLY A 709 -38.47 -5.25 -15.44
N THR A 710 -37.40 -4.46 -15.29
CA THR A 710 -36.22 -4.49 -16.18
C THR A 710 -35.54 -5.87 -16.08
N PRO A 711 -35.04 -6.44 -17.18
CA PRO A 711 -34.25 -7.68 -17.13
C PRO A 711 -33.04 -7.54 -16.21
N THR A 712 -32.55 -8.65 -15.67
CA THR A 712 -31.42 -8.69 -14.73
C THR A 712 -30.38 -9.72 -15.17
N THR A 713 -29.13 -9.55 -14.77
CA THR A 713 -28.07 -10.57 -14.97
C THR A 713 -27.89 -11.48 -13.76
N ASN A 714 -28.67 -11.27 -12.70
CA ASN A 714 -28.46 -11.88 -11.39
C ASN A 714 -29.31 -13.13 -11.18
N GLY A 715 -28.87 -14.01 -10.29
CA GLY A 715 -29.68 -15.17 -9.89
C GLY A 715 -30.96 -14.77 -9.15
N THR A 716 -31.96 -15.66 -9.15
CA THR A 716 -33.22 -15.49 -8.42
C THR A 716 -33.02 -15.38 -6.90
N PHE A 717 -31.88 -15.82 -6.39
CA PHE A 717 -31.49 -15.71 -4.99
C PHE A 717 -31.13 -14.27 -4.53
N ALA A 718 -30.93 -13.30 -5.43
CA ALA A 718 -30.53 -11.93 -5.09
C ALA A 718 -31.72 -11.08 -4.62
N THR A 719 -32.27 -11.42 -3.46
CA THR A 719 -33.55 -10.91 -2.91
C THR A 719 -33.39 -9.92 -1.75
N GLY A 720 -32.17 -9.52 -1.41
CA GLY A 720 -31.92 -8.50 -0.37
C GLY A 720 -32.16 -8.94 1.08
N ASP A 721 -32.17 -10.24 1.37
CA ASP A 721 -32.57 -10.77 2.68
C ASP A 721 -31.74 -10.20 3.85
N GLY A 722 -30.42 -10.08 3.67
CA GLY A 722 -29.54 -9.49 4.68
C GLY A 722 -29.85 -8.02 4.96
N VAL A 723 -30.14 -7.23 3.92
CA VAL A 723 -30.55 -5.82 4.06
C VAL A 723 -31.87 -5.72 4.81
N LYS A 724 -32.85 -6.55 4.47
CA LYS A 724 -34.16 -6.59 5.14
C LYS A 724 -34.01 -6.93 6.64
N MET A 725 -33.18 -7.91 6.99
CA MET A 725 -32.94 -8.29 8.37
C MET A 725 -32.22 -7.20 9.16
N ALA A 726 -31.17 -6.61 8.59
CA ALA A 726 -30.42 -5.54 9.24
C ALA A 726 -31.27 -4.27 9.43
N ARG A 727 -32.04 -3.87 8.41
CA ARG A 727 -32.96 -2.73 8.48
C ARG A 727 -34.00 -2.89 9.59
N LYS A 728 -34.51 -4.11 9.82
CA LYS A 728 -35.43 -4.40 10.94
C LYS A 728 -34.80 -4.16 12.33
N LEU A 729 -33.48 -4.20 12.45
CA LEU A 729 -32.74 -3.83 13.67
C LEU A 729 -32.38 -2.33 13.73
N GLY A 730 -32.78 -1.53 12.74
CA GLY A 730 -32.43 -0.11 12.67
C GLY A 730 -31.08 0.18 12.02
N ALA A 731 -30.49 -0.78 11.29
CA ALA A 731 -29.29 -0.50 10.50
C ALA A 731 -29.59 0.61 9.46
N THR A 732 -28.70 1.59 9.39
CA THR A 732 -28.76 2.67 8.40
C THR A 732 -28.55 2.08 7.02
N VAL A 733 -29.45 2.38 6.09
CA VAL A 733 -29.31 2.01 4.67
C VAL A 733 -29.05 3.25 3.83
N VAL A 734 -28.16 3.14 2.85
CA VAL A 734 -27.77 4.25 1.97
C VAL A 734 -27.89 3.84 0.51
N ASP A 735 -28.05 4.81 -0.39
CA ASP A 735 -28.03 4.62 -1.84
C ASP A 735 -28.97 3.54 -2.40
N MET A 736 -30.06 3.23 -1.69
CA MET A 736 -30.97 2.13 -2.05
C MET A 736 -31.63 2.30 -3.43
N ASP A 737 -31.77 3.54 -3.92
CA ASP A 737 -32.26 3.87 -5.26
C ASP A 737 -31.17 3.78 -6.34
N LYS A 738 -29.90 3.62 -5.96
CA LYS A 738 -28.75 3.51 -6.86
C LYS A 738 -28.59 2.06 -7.31
N VAL A 739 -29.38 1.68 -8.30
CA VAL A 739 -29.33 0.36 -8.94
C VAL A 739 -28.67 0.49 -10.32
N GLN A 740 -27.57 -0.23 -10.53
CA GLN A 740 -26.79 -0.16 -11.77
C GLN A 740 -27.36 -1.10 -12.83
N LEU A 741 -27.53 -0.54 -14.03
CA LEU A 741 -27.72 -1.30 -15.25
C LEU A 741 -26.34 -1.63 -15.87
N HIS A 742 -26.13 -2.90 -16.23
CA HIS A 742 -25.07 -3.28 -17.14
C HIS A 742 -25.55 -3.05 -18.57
N PRO A 743 -24.79 -2.35 -19.43
CA PRO A 743 -25.25 -2.00 -20.77
C PRO A 743 -25.38 -3.22 -21.71
N THR A 744 -24.66 -4.30 -21.40
CA THR A 744 -24.55 -5.48 -22.27
C THR A 744 -25.11 -6.75 -21.61
N GLY A 745 -26.40 -6.78 -21.32
CA GLY A 745 -27.14 -8.03 -21.14
C GLY A 745 -27.41 -8.66 -22.50
N LEU A 746 -26.91 -9.88 -22.74
CA LEU A 746 -27.07 -10.57 -24.02
C LEU A 746 -28.50 -11.09 -24.13
N ILE A 747 -29.21 -10.66 -25.19
CA ILE A 747 -30.51 -11.22 -25.56
C ILE A 747 -30.24 -12.55 -26.26
N ASP A 748 -30.83 -13.63 -25.75
CA ASP A 748 -30.90 -14.89 -26.47
C ASP A 748 -32.01 -14.80 -27.52
N PRO A 749 -31.72 -14.89 -28.83
CA PRO A 749 -32.75 -14.88 -29.86
C PRO A 749 -33.77 -16.02 -29.73
N LYS A 750 -33.42 -17.12 -29.03
CA LYS A 750 -34.31 -18.26 -28.79
C LYS A 750 -35.28 -18.03 -27.63
N ASP A 751 -34.93 -17.13 -26.71
CA ASP A 751 -35.80 -16.70 -25.60
C ASP A 751 -35.62 -15.20 -25.31
N PRO A 752 -36.11 -14.33 -26.21
CA PRO A 752 -35.91 -12.89 -26.09
C PRO A 752 -36.61 -12.28 -24.87
N ALA A 753 -37.69 -12.91 -24.39
CA ALA A 753 -38.48 -12.45 -23.25
C ALA A 753 -37.87 -12.81 -21.89
N CYS A 754 -36.88 -13.69 -21.83
CA CYS A 754 -36.26 -14.13 -20.59
C CYS A 754 -35.81 -12.93 -19.75
N LYS A 755 -36.36 -12.78 -18.53
CA LYS A 755 -36.00 -11.67 -17.65
C LYS A 755 -34.61 -11.80 -17.05
N THR A 756 -33.99 -12.98 -17.09
CA THR A 756 -32.60 -13.18 -16.68
C THR A 756 -31.70 -13.27 -17.91
N LYS A 757 -30.89 -12.23 -18.16
CA LYS A 757 -29.98 -12.17 -19.31
C LYS A 757 -28.61 -12.73 -18.98
N TYR A 758 -27.95 -13.33 -19.97
CA TYR A 758 -26.53 -13.63 -19.87
C TYR A 758 -25.74 -12.32 -19.82
N LEU A 759 -24.81 -12.21 -18.88
CA LEU A 759 -23.93 -11.05 -18.83
C LEU A 759 -22.95 -11.10 -20.00
N GLY A 760 -23.08 -10.16 -20.93
CA GLY A 760 -22.01 -9.83 -21.86
C GLY A 760 -20.95 -9.05 -21.08
N PRO A 761 -19.77 -9.61 -20.79
CA PRO A 761 -18.79 -8.95 -19.94
C PRO A 761 -18.36 -7.62 -20.51
N GLU A 762 -18.05 -6.67 -19.64
CA GLU A 762 -17.47 -5.38 -20.04
C GLU A 762 -16.17 -5.54 -20.84
N ALA A 763 -15.46 -6.66 -20.64
CA ALA A 763 -14.30 -7.04 -21.44
C ALA A 763 -14.60 -7.17 -22.94
N LEU A 764 -15.85 -7.41 -23.37
CA LEU A 764 -16.22 -7.36 -24.80
C LEU A 764 -15.91 -5.96 -25.40
N ARG A 765 -16.34 -4.91 -24.70
CA ARG A 765 -16.06 -3.51 -25.06
C ARG A 765 -14.61 -3.13 -24.75
N GLY A 766 -14.09 -3.60 -23.61
CA GLY A 766 -12.70 -3.42 -23.16
C GLY A 766 -11.65 -4.00 -24.13
N SER A 767 -12.02 -5.02 -24.91
CA SER A 767 -11.18 -5.62 -25.95
C SER A 767 -11.42 -5.02 -27.35
N GLY A 768 -12.28 -4.01 -27.46
CA GLY A 768 -12.49 -3.23 -28.68
C GLY A 768 -13.82 -3.46 -29.41
N GLY A 769 -14.76 -4.19 -28.81
CA GLY A 769 -16.12 -4.27 -29.33
C GLY A 769 -16.80 -2.90 -29.38
N ILE A 770 -17.47 -2.60 -30.51
CA ILE A 770 -18.20 -1.35 -30.73
C ILE A 770 -19.71 -1.56 -30.58
N LEU A 771 -20.44 -0.47 -30.32
CA LEU A 771 -21.91 -0.48 -30.27
C LEU A 771 -22.49 0.26 -31.47
N LEU A 772 -23.36 -0.41 -32.22
CA LEU A 772 -24.07 0.15 -33.37
C LEU A 772 -25.58 0.22 -33.10
N ASN A 773 -26.22 1.28 -33.59
CA ASN A 773 -27.67 1.41 -33.63
C ASN A 773 -28.26 0.71 -34.87
N ARG A 774 -29.59 0.77 -35.05
CA ARG A 774 -30.29 0.17 -36.21
C ARG A 774 -29.92 0.78 -37.57
N ASN A 775 -29.28 1.96 -37.58
CA ASN A 775 -28.81 2.61 -38.80
C ASN A 775 -27.36 2.18 -39.15
N GLY A 776 -26.72 1.36 -38.32
CA GLY A 776 -25.31 0.99 -38.49
C GLY A 776 -24.32 2.03 -38.00
N GLU A 777 -24.76 2.99 -37.18
CA GLU A 777 -23.95 4.11 -36.69
C GLU A 777 -23.50 3.90 -35.24
N ARG A 778 -22.32 4.41 -34.89
CA ARG A 778 -21.88 4.52 -33.49
C ARG A 778 -22.58 5.70 -32.80
N PHE A 779 -22.89 5.56 -31.52
CA PHE A 779 -23.65 6.57 -30.77
C PHE A 779 -23.12 6.86 -29.36
N VAL A 780 -22.08 6.16 -28.88
CA VAL A 780 -21.53 6.33 -27.53
C VAL A 780 -20.06 5.93 -27.46
N ASN A 781 -19.33 6.47 -26.48
CA ASN A 781 -18.02 5.92 -26.10
C ASN A 781 -18.24 4.63 -25.31
N GLU A 782 -17.84 3.50 -25.89
CA GLU A 782 -18.10 2.17 -25.32
C GLU A 782 -17.28 1.90 -24.05
N LEU A 783 -16.31 2.76 -23.70
CA LEU A 783 -15.52 2.69 -22.46
C LEU A 783 -15.92 3.77 -21.43
N ASP A 784 -17.04 4.46 -21.65
CA ASP A 784 -17.61 5.37 -20.67
C ASP A 784 -18.26 4.61 -19.49
N LEU A 785 -18.80 5.36 -18.52
CA LEU A 785 -19.54 4.80 -17.39
C LEU A 785 -20.74 3.96 -17.86
N ARG A 786 -21.02 2.87 -17.14
CA ARG A 786 -22.15 1.96 -17.44
C ARG A 786 -23.49 2.68 -17.52
N SER A 787 -23.70 3.70 -16.67
CA SER A 787 -24.89 4.55 -16.68
C SER A 787 -25.03 5.31 -18.00
N VAL A 788 -23.95 5.91 -18.50
CA VAL A 788 -23.91 6.64 -19.78
C VAL A 788 -24.20 5.69 -20.94
N VAL A 789 -23.51 4.55 -21.01
CA VAL A 789 -23.70 3.57 -22.09
C VAL A 789 -25.11 2.98 -22.08
N SER A 790 -25.65 2.64 -20.91
CA SER A 790 -27.01 2.09 -20.78
C SER A 790 -28.06 3.11 -21.21
N GLN A 791 -27.93 4.36 -20.78
CA GLN A 791 -28.85 5.44 -21.18
C GLN A 791 -28.77 5.73 -22.68
N ALA A 792 -27.58 5.66 -23.27
CA ALA A 792 -27.39 5.84 -24.70
C ALA A 792 -28.08 4.74 -25.53
N ILE A 793 -28.07 3.48 -25.05
CA ILE A 793 -28.82 2.38 -25.67
C ILE A 793 -30.33 2.61 -25.55
N ILE A 794 -30.83 2.97 -24.36
CA ILE A 794 -32.26 3.25 -24.13
C ILE A 794 -32.74 4.38 -25.04
N ALA A 795 -31.93 5.43 -25.20
CA ALA A 795 -32.25 6.59 -26.03
C ALA A 795 -32.32 6.30 -27.53
N GLN A 796 -31.82 5.14 -28.00
CA GLN A 796 -32.03 4.72 -29.40
C GLN A 796 -33.49 4.33 -29.67
N ASP A 797 -34.26 4.08 -28.61
CA ASP A 797 -35.68 3.70 -28.64
C ASP A 797 -36.00 2.48 -29.55
N ASN A 798 -35.01 1.61 -29.75
CA ASN A 798 -35.13 0.42 -30.59
C ASN A 798 -35.44 -0.81 -29.73
N GLU A 799 -36.59 -1.45 -29.92
CA GLU A 799 -37.02 -2.62 -29.16
C GLU A 799 -36.75 -3.92 -29.90
N TYR A 800 -36.20 -4.92 -29.21
CA TYR A 800 -35.96 -6.23 -29.80
C TYR A 800 -37.30 -6.99 -29.93
N PRO A 801 -37.62 -7.59 -31.09
CA PRO A 801 -38.87 -8.32 -31.29
C PRO A 801 -39.13 -9.38 -30.21
N ASP A 802 -40.38 -9.51 -29.77
CA ASP A 802 -40.82 -10.52 -28.78
C ASP A 802 -40.08 -10.51 -27.44
N SER A 803 -39.32 -9.45 -27.13
CA SER A 803 -38.54 -9.34 -25.90
C SER A 803 -39.33 -8.83 -24.68
N GLY A 804 -40.55 -8.36 -24.92
CA GLY A 804 -41.37 -7.72 -23.89
C GLY A 804 -40.77 -6.41 -23.40
N GLY A 805 -40.36 -5.52 -24.31
CA GLY A 805 -39.90 -4.17 -23.98
C GLY A 805 -38.39 -3.94 -23.96
N SER A 806 -37.54 -4.92 -24.31
CA SER A 806 -36.08 -4.73 -24.20
C SER A 806 -35.55 -3.81 -25.30
N LYS A 807 -35.17 -2.58 -24.91
CA LYS A 807 -34.40 -1.68 -25.77
C LYS A 807 -33.00 -2.26 -26.04
N PHE A 808 -32.54 -2.25 -27.27
CA PHE A 808 -31.31 -2.96 -27.65
C PHE A 808 -30.43 -2.20 -28.66
N ALA A 809 -29.16 -2.62 -28.69
CA ALA A 809 -28.15 -2.24 -29.68
C ALA A 809 -27.38 -3.48 -30.15
N TYR A 810 -26.53 -3.30 -31.16
CA TYR A 810 -25.68 -4.36 -31.72
C TYR A 810 -24.26 -4.20 -31.16
N CYS A 811 -23.75 -5.22 -30.46
CA CYS A 811 -22.34 -5.27 -30.06
C CYS A 811 -21.56 -6.05 -31.11
N VAL A 812 -20.63 -5.36 -31.78
CA VAL A 812 -19.85 -5.91 -32.91
C VAL A 812 -18.39 -6.03 -32.53
N LEU A 813 -17.82 -7.22 -32.70
CA LEU A 813 -16.40 -7.50 -32.53
C LEU A 813 -15.77 -7.85 -33.88
N SER A 814 -14.60 -7.27 -34.16
CA SER A 814 -13.69 -7.76 -35.21
C SER A 814 -12.98 -9.05 -34.78
N GLU A 815 -12.28 -9.68 -35.72
CA GLU A 815 -11.41 -10.83 -35.43
C GLU A 815 -10.29 -10.48 -34.43
N GLU A 816 -9.74 -9.25 -34.49
CA GLU A 816 -8.77 -8.75 -33.50
C GLU A 816 -9.41 -8.58 -32.11
N ALA A 817 -10.60 -7.97 -32.03
CA ALA A 817 -11.32 -7.82 -30.77
C ALA A 817 -11.68 -9.18 -30.15
N ALA A 818 -12.08 -10.15 -30.99
CA ALA A 818 -12.34 -11.53 -30.59
C ALA A 818 -11.09 -12.22 -30.02
N LYS A 819 -9.91 -12.01 -30.64
CA LYS A 819 -8.62 -12.50 -30.12
C LYS A 819 -8.29 -11.90 -28.75
N LEU A 820 -8.42 -10.58 -28.61
CA LEU A 820 -8.14 -9.88 -27.34
C LEU A 820 -9.12 -10.24 -26.22
N PHE A 821 -10.38 -10.50 -26.56
CA PHE A 821 -11.38 -10.96 -25.60
C PHE A 821 -11.15 -12.44 -25.18
N GLY A 822 -10.61 -13.24 -26.09
CA GLY A 822 -10.38 -14.67 -25.96
C GLY A 822 -11.30 -15.45 -26.91
N LYS A 823 -10.72 -16.04 -27.96
CA LYS A 823 -11.48 -16.73 -29.03
C LYS A 823 -12.39 -17.85 -28.50
N ASN A 824 -11.92 -18.62 -27.53
CA ASN A 824 -12.71 -19.72 -26.98
C ASN A 824 -13.79 -19.19 -26.01
N SER A 825 -13.58 -18.03 -25.35
CA SER A 825 -14.62 -17.34 -24.56
C SER A 825 -15.74 -16.95 -25.50
N LEU A 826 -15.38 -16.29 -26.61
CA LEU A 826 -16.35 -15.91 -27.62
C LEU A 826 -17.04 -17.15 -28.23
N THR A 827 -16.30 -18.23 -28.45
CA THR A 827 -16.86 -19.50 -28.95
C THR A 827 -17.88 -20.10 -28.00
N TYR A 828 -17.71 -19.99 -26.68
CA TYR A 828 -18.73 -20.39 -25.71
C TYR A 828 -20.02 -19.57 -25.89
N TYR A 829 -19.93 -18.23 -25.92
CA TYR A 829 -21.12 -17.40 -26.14
C TYR A 829 -21.74 -17.63 -27.52
N TRP A 830 -20.91 -17.80 -28.56
CA TRP A 830 -21.33 -17.95 -29.95
C TRP A 830 -21.86 -19.35 -30.26
N LYS A 831 -21.02 -20.39 -30.17
CA LYS A 831 -21.37 -21.75 -30.60
C LYS A 831 -22.09 -22.53 -29.51
N SER A 832 -21.67 -22.41 -28.25
CA SER A 832 -22.24 -23.21 -27.17
C SER A 832 -23.55 -22.64 -26.62
N GLN A 833 -23.70 -21.31 -26.59
CA GLN A 833 -24.92 -20.65 -26.10
C GLN A 833 -25.79 -20.05 -27.22
N GLY A 834 -25.26 -19.80 -28.42
CA GLY A 834 -26.02 -19.22 -29.52
C GLY A 834 -26.30 -17.72 -29.37
N LEU A 835 -25.53 -17.00 -28.54
CA LEU A 835 -25.74 -15.59 -28.20
C LEU A 835 -25.04 -14.61 -29.16
N PHE A 836 -24.21 -15.12 -30.08
CA PHE A 836 -23.56 -14.33 -31.13
C PHE A 836 -23.89 -14.90 -32.51
N THR A 837 -23.82 -14.05 -33.53
CA THR A 837 -23.86 -14.42 -34.95
C THR A 837 -22.56 -14.00 -35.61
N ARG A 838 -21.89 -14.92 -36.32
CA ARG A 838 -20.70 -14.58 -37.15
C ARG A 838 -21.13 -14.29 -38.57
N VAL A 839 -20.67 -13.19 -39.12
CA VAL A 839 -20.87 -12.79 -40.53
C VAL A 839 -19.52 -12.58 -41.21
N ASP A 840 -19.41 -12.96 -42.48
CA ASP A 840 -18.12 -12.99 -43.18
C ASP A 840 -17.66 -11.62 -43.67
N ASP A 841 -18.59 -10.74 -44.03
CA ASP A 841 -18.27 -9.42 -44.61
C ASP A 841 -19.26 -8.32 -44.18
N MET A 842 -18.95 -7.09 -44.60
CA MET A 842 -19.72 -5.89 -44.26
C MET A 842 -21.13 -5.91 -44.86
N LYS A 843 -21.35 -6.54 -46.03
CA LYS A 843 -22.68 -6.62 -46.64
C LYS A 843 -23.58 -7.54 -45.81
N ALA A 844 -23.04 -8.67 -45.36
CA ALA A 844 -23.73 -9.58 -44.44
C ALA A 844 -24.01 -8.91 -43.09
N LEU A 845 -23.08 -8.10 -42.57
CA LEU A 845 -23.31 -7.30 -41.36
C LEU A 845 -24.42 -6.27 -41.54
N ALA A 846 -24.42 -5.51 -42.64
CA ALA A 846 -25.47 -4.54 -42.94
C ALA A 846 -26.85 -5.21 -43.06
N SER A 847 -26.91 -6.39 -43.70
CA SER A 847 -28.12 -7.20 -43.81
C SER A 847 -28.63 -7.67 -42.44
N LEU A 848 -27.73 -8.14 -41.56
CA LEU A 848 -28.07 -8.57 -40.20
C LEU A 848 -28.61 -7.42 -39.34
N ILE A 849 -28.05 -6.20 -39.50
CA ILE A 849 -28.52 -5.01 -38.80
C ILE A 849 -29.83 -4.48 -39.42
N GLY A 850 -30.01 -4.66 -40.73
CA GLY A 850 -31.09 -4.04 -41.51
C GLY A 850 -30.78 -2.59 -41.91
N CYS A 851 -29.51 -2.25 -42.11
CA CYS A 851 -29.06 -0.89 -42.42
C CYS A 851 -28.41 -0.74 -43.81
N SER A 852 -28.12 0.50 -44.20
CA SER A 852 -27.42 0.80 -45.46
C SER A 852 -25.94 0.38 -45.40
N VAL A 853 -25.49 -0.34 -46.43
CA VAL A 853 -24.08 -0.71 -46.61
C VAL A 853 -23.17 0.51 -46.63
N GLU A 854 -23.62 1.62 -47.22
CA GLU A 854 -22.86 2.88 -47.30
C GLU A 854 -22.68 3.54 -45.93
N THR A 855 -23.74 3.56 -45.11
CA THR A 855 -23.67 4.13 -43.75
C THR A 855 -22.74 3.31 -42.85
N LEU A 856 -22.83 1.99 -42.94
CA LEU A 856 -21.95 1.09 -42.21
C LEU A 856 -20.50 1.23 -42.66
N TYR A 857 -20.25 1.33 -43.97
CA TYR A 857 -18.91 1.55 -44.53
C TYR A 857 -18.26 2.80 -43.94
N ARG A 858 -18.95 3.95 -43.97
CA ARG A 858 -18.44 5.21 -43.41
C ARG A 858 -18.17 5.10 -41.91
N THR A 859 -19.03 4.41 -41.18
CA THR A 859 -18.87 4.21 -39.73
C THR A 859 -17.61 3.41 -39.42
N LEU A 860 -17.39 2.28 -40.12
CA LEU A 860 -16.25 1.40 -39.91
C LEU A 860 -14.95 2.00 -40.43
N GLU A 861 -14.94 2.64 -41.60
CA GLU A 861 -13.79 3.36 -42.14
C GLU A 861 -13.35 4.50 -41.20
N THR A 862 -14.31 5.29 -40.69
CA THR A 862 -14.02 6.36 -39.73
C THR A 862 -13.40 5.81 -38.45
N TYR A 863 -13.93 4.71 -37.91
CA TYR A 863 -13.39 4.08 -36.70
C TYR A 863 -11.99 3.51 -36.94
N GLU A 864 -11.77 2.85 -38.07
CA GLU A 864 -10.47 2.31 -38.47
C GLU A 864 -9.41 3.40 -38.57
N ARG A 865 -9.73 4.51 -39.24
CA ARG A 865 -8.85 5.68 -39.33
C ARG A 865 -8.52 6.25 -37.95
N GLN A 866 -9.55 6.57 -37.15
CA GLN A 866 -9.37 7.14 -35.80
C GLN A 866 -8.56 6.23 -34.87
N SER A 867 -8.83 4.92 -34.91
CA SER A 867 -8.12 3.93 -34.11
C SER A 867 -6.65 3.81 -34.52
N THR A 868 -6.35 3.87 -35.82
CA THR A 868 -4.98 3.73 -36.34
C THR A 868 -4.15 5.00 -36.09
N GLU A 869 -4.75 6.16 -36.31
CA GLU A 869 -4.12 7.48 -36.11
C GLU A 869 -4.11 7.92 -34.63
N LYS A 870 -4.83 7.20 -33.76
CA LYS A 870 -5.04 7.52 -32.34
C LYS A 870 -5.68 8.90 -32.12
N GLU A 871 -6.59 9.27 -33.01
CA GLU A 871 -7.35 10.52 -32.92
C GLU A 871 -8.59 10.37 -32.05
N ALA A 872 -8.94 11.45 -31.35
CA ALA A 872 -10.18 11.53 -30.60
C ALA A 872 -11.38 11.44 -31.56
N CYS A 873 -12.34 10.56 -31.29
CA CYS A 873 -13.58 10.51 -32.05
C CYS A 873 -14.42 11.77 -31.77
N PRO A 874 -14.70 12.66 -32.75
CA PRO A 874 -15.45 13.89 -32.50
C PRO A 874 -16.91 13.63 -32.08
N LEU A 875 -17.49 12.52 -32.54
CA LEU A 875 -18.87 12.15 -32.25
C LEU A 875 -19.05 11.65 -30.83
N THR A 876 -18.14 10.79 -30.36
CA THR A 876 -18.31 10.09 -29.08
C THR A 876 -17.31 10.49 -28.01
N GLY A 877 -16.30 11.31 -28.33
CA GLY A 877 -15.19 11.65 -27.43
C GLY A 877 -14.24 10.47 -27.12
N LYS A 878 -14.34 9.35 -27.84
CA LYS A 878 -13.54 8.15 -27.59
C LYS A 878 -12.07 8.42 -27.94
N LEU A 879 -11.17 8.09 -27.01
CA LEU A 879 -9.71 8.31 -27.12
C LEU A 879 -8.89 7.02 -26.99
N VAL A 880 -9.50 5.95 -26.48
CA VAL A 880 -8.83 4.67 -26.21
C VAL A 880 -9.43 3.61 -27.12
N PHE A 881 -8.60 3.01 -27.96
CA PHE A 881 -8.98 2.00 -28.96
C PHE A 881 -8.18 0.72 -28.73
N PRO A 882 -8.76 -0.30 -28.06
CA PRO A 882 -8.06 -1.55 -27.76
C PRO A 882 -7.74 -2.40 -28.99
N SER A 883 -8.60 -2.33 -30.01
CA SER A 883 -8.41 -2.96 -31.33
C SER A 883 -9.10 -2.14 -32.42
N VAL A 884 -8.68 -2.40 -33.66
CA VAL A 884 -9.27 -1.84 -34.88
C VAL A 884 -10.50 -2.66 -35.27
N VAL A 885 -11.59 -1.97 -35.60
CA VAL A 885 -12.78 -2.55 -36.22
C VAL A 885 -12.98 -1.82 -37.56
N GLY A 886 -12.53 -2.46 -38.64
CA GLY A 886 -12.50 -1.87 -39.98
C GLY A 886 -13.53 -2.46 -40.93
N THR A 887 -13.41 -2.13 -42.21
CA THR A 887 -14.36 -2.54 -43.27
C THR A 887 -14.20 -4.00 -43.73
N LYS A 888 -13.16 -4.70 -43.23
CA LYS A 888 -12.89 -6.11 -43.50
C LYS A 888 -13.40 -6.99 -42.36
N GLY A 889 -14.22 -7.98 -42.70
CA GLY A 889 -14.69 -9.02 -41.78
C GLY A 889 -13.63 -10.12 -41.54
N PRO A 890 -13.98 -11.16 -40.76
CA PRO A 890 -15.31 -11.46 -40.24
C PRO A 890 -15.71 -10.62 -39.01
N TYR A 891 -17.01 -10.54 -38.75
CA TYR A 891 -17.58 -9.87 -37.57
C TYR A 891 -18.38 -10.84 -36.71
N TYR A 892 -18.34 -10.63 -35.40
CA TYR A 892 -19.17 -11.34 -34.42
C TYR A 892 -20.14 -10.35 -33.78
N VAL A 893 -21.43 -10.65 -33.86
CA VAL A 893 -22.50 -9.71 -33.48
C VAL A 893 -23.37 -10.31 -32.39
N ALA A 894 -23.59 -9.57 -31.30
CA ALA A 894 -24.57 -9.92 -30.28
C ALA A 894 -25.60 -8.80 -30.09
N TYR A 895 -26.81 -9.18 -29.71
CA TYR A 895 -27.87 -8.25 -29.31
C TYR A 895 -27.72 -7.94 -27.83
N VAL A 896 -27.57 -6.66 -27.49
CA VAL A 896 -27.32 -6.21 -26.13
C VAL A 896 -28.43 -5.30 -25.62
N THR A 897 -28.90 -5.55 -24.41
CA THR A 897 -29.89 -4.71 -23.70
C THR A 897 -29.39 -4.32 -22.32
N PRO A 898 -29.65 -3.09 -21.85
CA PRO A 898 -29.40 -2.72 -20.46
C PRO A 898 -30.17 -3.62 -19.49
N SER A 899 -29.47 -4.18 -18.50
CA SER A 899 -30.05 -5.11 -17.52
C SER A 899 -29.58 -4.77 -16.11
N ILE A 900 -30.47 -4.88 -15.11
CA ILE A 900 -30.12 -4.72 -13.70
C ILE A 900 -28.98 -5.67 -13.35
N HIS A 901 -27.94 -5.15 -12.72
CA HIS A 901 -26.71 -5.90 -12.53
C HIS A 901 -26.16 -5.84 -11.12
N TYR A 902 -26.26 -4.69 -10.45
CA TYR A 902 -25.68 -4.52 -9.12
C TYR A 902 -26.46 -3.45 -8.35
N THR A 903 -26.70 -3.66 -7.06
CA THR A 903 -27.32 -2.67 -6.17
C THR A 903 -26.24 -2.00 -5.34
N MET A 904 -25.92 -0.73 -5.60
CA MET A 904 -24.88 -0.01 -4.84
C MET A 904 -25.33 0.34 -3.44
N GLY A 905 -26.64 0.49 -3.26
CA GLY A 905 -27.23 0.68 -1.95
C GLY A 905 -27.29 -0.59 -1.12
N GLY A 906 -27.28 -0.41 0.18
CA GLY A 906 -27.30 -1.47 1.17
C GLY A 906 -27.10 -0.93 2.57
N CYS A 907 -26.72 -1.80 3.50
CA CYS A 907 -26.43 -1.42 4.88
C CYS A 907 -25.14 -0.61 4.93
N LEU A 908 -25.16 0.57 5.53
CA LEU A 908 -23.96 1.35 5.76
C LEU A 908 -23.06 0.60 6.74
N ILE A 909 -21.78 0.48 6.39
CA ILE A 909 -20.76 -0.12 7.24
C ILE A 909 -19.68 0.89 7.57
N SER A 910 -19.00 0.64 8.68
CA SER A 910 -17.72 1.30 8.96
C SER A 910 -16.57 0.67 8.14
N PRO A 911 -15.39 1.31 8.09
CA PRO A 911 -14.17 0.68 7.56
C PRO A 911 -13.72 -0.60 8.28
N ALA A 912 -14.28 -0.89 9.47
CA ALA A 912 -14.09 -2.16 10.18
C ALA A 912 -15.19 -3.20 9.87
N ALA A 913 -16.00 -2.97 8.83
CA ALA A 913 -17.11 -3.81 8.39
C ALA A 913 -18.27 -3.98 9.40
N GLU A 914 -18.30 -3.23 10.50
CA GLU A 914 -19.43 -3.18 11.44
C GLU A 914 -20.62 -2.47 10.78
N LEU A 915 -21.82 -3.06 10.87
CA LEU A 915 -23.05 -2.40 10.42
C LEU A 915 -23.37 -1.22 11.34
N LEU A 916 -23.68 -0.09 10.73
CA LEU A 916 -23.96 1.14 11.44
C LEU A 916 -25.46 1.38 11.56
N MET A 917 -25.85 1.99 12.67
CA MET A 917 -27.18 2.55 12.92
C MET A 917 -27.04 4.01 13.36
N GLU A 918 -28.10 4.79 13.19
CA GLU A 918 -28.14 6.16 13.69
C GLU A 918 -27.93 6.20 15.21
N ASP A 919 -27.08 7.13 15.63
CA ASP A 919 -26.88 7.50 17.02
C ASP A 919 -27.78 8.70 17.35
N HIS A 920 -28.80 8.46 18.17
CA HIS A 920 -29.74 9.49 18.62
C HIS A 920 -29.29 10.16 19.93
N SER A 921 -28.08 9.85 20.43
CA SER A 921 -27.46 10.64 21.49
C SER A 921 -26.98 11.99 20.93
N VAL A 922 -26.71 12.97 21.79
CA VAL A 922 -26.03 14.20 21.35
C VAL A 922 -24.59 13.83 21.02
N ASN A 923 -24.35 13.38 19.79
CA ASN A 923 -23.04 12.97 19.36
C ASN A 923 -22.35 14.11 18.62
N ILE A 924 -21.42 14.73 19.32
CA ILE A 924 -20.69 15.89 18.81
C ILE A 924 -19.63 15.56 17.75
N PHE A 925 -19.45 14.27 17.40
CA PHE A 925 -18.43 13.83 16.42
C PHE A 925 -18.93 12.81 15.40
N GLU A 926 -19.96 12.01 15.71
CA GLU A 926 -20.45 10.95 14.83
C GLU A 926 -21.94 10.63 15.01
N ASP A 927 -22.75 10.78 13.99
CA ASP A 927 -24.19 10.43 14.07
C ASP A 927 -24.45 8.92 13.91
N LEU A 928 -23.40 8.08 14.00
CA LEU A 928 -23.46 6.66 13.68
C LEU A 928 -22.71 5.83 14.72
N ARG A 929 -23.29 4.68 15.07
CA ARG A 929 -22.70 3.69 15.99
C ARG A 929 -22.89 2.26 15.47
N PRO A 930 -22.03 1.31 15.86
CA PRO A 930 -22.15 -0.06 15.39
C PRO A 930 -23.31 -0.81 16.08
N ILE A 931 -23.98 -1.68 15.33
CA ILE A 931 -24.78 -2.79 15.88
C ILE A 931 -23.80 -3.86 16.34
N LEU A 932 -23.74 -4.11 17.65
CA LEU A 932 -22.71 -4.97 18.22
C LEU A 932 -22.87 -6.42 17.78
N GLY A 933 -21.77 -7.06 17.39
CA GLY A 933 -21.78 -8.44 16.91
C GLY A 933 -22.29 -8.62 15.48
N LEU A 934 -22.61 -7.55 14.75
CA LEU A 934 -23.12 -7.62 13.38
C LEU A 934 -22.17 -6.93 12.39
N PHE A 935 -21.68 -7.70 11.43
CA PHE A 935 -20.76 -7.25 10.38
C PHE A 935 -21.36 -7.48 8.99
N GLY A 936 -20.85 -6.75 7.99
CA GLY A 936 -21.37 -6.76 6.63
C GLY A 936 -20.26 -6.70 5.60
N ALA A 937 -20.36 -7.49 4.54
CA ALA A 937 -19.39 -7.50 3.46
C ALA A 937 -20.01 -7.81 2.09
N GLY A 938 -19.51 -7.15 1.05
CA GLY A 938 -19.99 -7.28 -0.32
C GLY A 938 -21.26 -6.47 -0.60
N GLU A 939 -22.04 -6.89 -1.60
CA GLU A 939 -23.20 -6.13 -2.15
C GLU A 939 -24.39 -5.98 -1.17
N VAL A 940 -24.35 -6.61 0.01
CA VAL A 940 -25.32 -6.32 1.09
C VAL A 940 -25.07 -4.93 1.71
N THR A 941 -23.88 -4.37 1.49
CA THR A 941 -23.42 -3.11 2.06
C THR A 941 -23.58 -1.95 1.08
N GLY A 942 -23.69 -0.74 1.61
CA GLY A 942 -23.72 0.51 0.86
C GLY A 942 -22.65 1.49 1.33
N GLY A 943 -22.36 2.50 0.52
CA GLY A 943 -21.40 3.57 0.83
C GLY A 943 -20.04 3.46 0.12
N VAL A 944 -19.70 2.30 -0.43
CA VAL A 944 -18.42 2.10 -1.14
C VAL A 944 -18.44 2.71 -2.55
N HIS A 945 -19.55 2.53 -3.28
CA HIS A 945 -19.61 2.79 -4.73
C HIS A 945 -20.42 4.02 -5.12
N GLY A 946 -21.15 4.64 -4.18
CA GLY A 946 -22.03 5.76 -4.46
C GLY A 946 -23.04 5.46 -5.57
N ARG A 947 -23.22 6.41 -6.49
CA ARG A 947 -24.20 6.29 -7.59
C ARG A 947 -23.89 5.21 -8.61
N ASN A 948 -22.62 4.86 -8.85
CA ASN A 948 -22.23 3.92 -9.89
C ASN A 948 -20.93 3.21 -9.54
N ARG A 949 -20.98 1.88 -9.55
CA ARG A 949 -19.83 1.01 -9.32
C ARG A 949 -18.96 0.86 -10.59
N LEU A 950 -17.64 0.95 -10.44
CA LEU A 950 -16.69 0.59 -11.49
C LEU A 950 -16.60 -0.94 -11.69
N GLY A 951 -16.44 -1.38 -12.95
CA GLY A 951 -16.15 -2.78 -13.26
C GLY A 951 -14.91 -3.27 -12.50
N GLY A 952 -14.97 -4.47 -11.92
CA GLY A 952 -13.88 -5.05 -11.11
C GLY A 952 -13.89 -4.69 -9.61
N ASN A 953 -14.52 -3.58 -9.20
CA ASN A 953 -14.57 -3.19 -7.79
C ASN A 953 -15.46 -4.09 -6.91
N SER A 954 -16.45 -4.80 -7.47
CA SER A 954 -17.33 -5.67 -6.67
C SER A 954 -16.61 -6.89 -6.09
N LEU A 955 -15.80 -7.57 -6.89
CA LEU A 955 -14.99 -8.69 -6.39
C LEU A 955 -13.96 -8.19 -5.38
N LEU A 956 -13.37 -7.02 -5.63
CA LEU A 956 -12.41 -6.42 -4.71
C LEU A 956 -13.05 -6.11 -3.35
N GLU A 957 -14.21 -5.46 -3.34
CA GLU A 957 -14.97 -5.17 -2.12
C GLU A 957 -15.30 -6.45 -1.34
N CYS A 958 -15.73 -7.51 -2.03
CA CYS A 958 -16.01 -8.80 -1.40
C CYS A 958 -14.80 -9.34 -0.64
N VAL A 959 -13.60 -9.30 -1.23
CA VAL A 959 -12.39 -9.81 -0.56
C VAL A 959 -11.94 -8.87 0.55
N VAL A 960 -11.88 -7.56 0.30
CA VAL A 960 -11.39 -6.57 1.27
C VAL A 960 -12.28 -6.55 2.52
N PHE A 961 -13.58 -6.29 2.36
CA PHE A 961 -14.48 -6.20 3.50
C PHE A 961 -14.87 -7.57 4.05
N GLY A 962 -14.84 -8.63 3.24
CA GLY A 962 -14.99 -10.00 3.72
C GLY A 962 -13.89 -10.37 4.73
N LYS A 963 -12.63 -10.15 4.37
CA LYS A 963 -11.50 -10.37 5.29
C LYS A 963 -11.64 -9.49 6.55
N ILE A 964 -11.90 -8.19 6.39
CA ILE A 964 -12.07 -7.29 7.54
C ILE A 964 -13.19 -7.78 8.48
N ALA A 965 -14.36 -8.15 7.94
CA ALA A 965 -15.47 -8.67 8.73
C ALA A 965 -15.11 -9.98 9.45
N GLY A 966 -14.41 -10.90 8.77
CA GLY A 966 -13.95 -12.16 9.36
C GLY A 966 -12.96 -11.96 10.51
N ASP A 967 -11.96 -11.10 10.32
CA ASP A 967 -10.97 -10.75 11.37
C ASP A 967 -11.68 -10.18 12.61
N ARG A 968 -12.53 -9.17 12.41
CA ARG A 968 -13.24 -8.48 13.50
C ARG A 968 -14.27 -9.36 14.21
N ALA A 969 -14.96 -10.22 13.48
CA ALA A 969 -15.89 -11.19 14.05
C ALA A 969 -15.15 -12.25 14.89
N ALA A 970 -13.98 -12.71 14.45
CA ALA A 970 -13.20 -13.70 15.17
C ALA A 970 -12.56 -13.17 16.45
N THR A 971 -12.14 -11.90 16.48
CA THR A 971 -11.55 -11.28 17.67
C THR A 971 -12.57 -10.57 18.55
N ILE A 972 -13.87 -10.85 18.40
CA ILE A 972 -14.91 -10.18 19.19
C ILE A 972 -14.81 -10.51 20.68
N LEU A 973 -14.44 -11.75 21.03
CA LEU A 973 -14.22 -12.18 22.40
C LEU A 973 -12.77 -11.95 22.80
N GLN A 974 -12.56 -11.19 23.86
CA GLN A 974 -11.24 -10.85 24.38
C GLN A 974 -11.08 -11.34 25.81
N ARG A 975 -9.86 -11.75 26.18
CA ARG A 975 -9.53 -12.16 27.56
C ARG A 975 -9.67 -11.00 28.53
N GLU A 976 -9.25 -9.83 28.09
CA GLU A 976 -9.34 -8.59 28.84
C GLU A 976 -10.61 -7.82 28.49
N LYS A 977 -11.24 -7.21 29.49
CA LYS A 977 -12.43 -6.37 29.29
C LYS A 977 -12.11 -5.07 28.54
N HIS A 978 -10.92 -4.54 28.76
CA HIS A 978 -10.47 -3.26 28.22
C HIS A 978 -9.46 -3.48 27.10
N GLY A 979 -9.57 -2.66 26.04
CA GLY A 979 -8.72 -2.76 24.87
C GLY A 979 -7.31 -2.19 25.08
N LEU A 980 -7.12 -1.29 26.05
CA LEU A 980 -5.81 -0.72 26.39
C LEU A 980 -5.42 -1.07 27.83
N SER A 981 -4.11 -1.19 28.06
CA SER A 981 -3.51 -1.42 29.38
C SER A 981 -2.74 -0.17 29.83
N LYS A 982 -2.67 0.06 31.15
CA LYS A 982 -1.79 1.07 31.75
C LYS A 982 -0.33 0.59 31.85
N ASP A 983 -0.15 -0.72 31.94
CA ASP A 983 1.16 -1.35 32.18
C ASP A 983 1.80 -1.88 30.89
N LYS A 984 0.98 -2.11 29.84
CA LYS A 984 1.41 -2.75 28.60
C LYS A 984 1.00 -1.94 27.38
N TRP A 985 1.86 -2.01 26.37
CA TRP A 985 1.57 -1.52 25.02
C TRP A 985 0.75 -2.57 24.27
N VAL A 986 -0.35 -2.16 23.65
CA VAL A 986 -1.29 -3.05 22.96
C VAL A 986 -1.31 -2.71 21.47
N PRO A 987 -1.19 -3.70 20.57
CA PRO A 987 -1.28 -3.45 19.14
C PRO A 987 -2.70 -3.01 18.76
N VAL A 988 -2.79 -1.89 18.05
CA VAL A 988 -4.03 -1.37 17.47
C VAL A 988 -3.83 -1.06 15.99
N VAL A 989 -4.93 -1.00 15.24
CA VAL A 989 -4.90 -0.80 13.79
C VAL A 989 -5.67 0.47 13.44
N VAL A 990 -5.09 1.34 12.62
CA VAL A 990 -5.76 2.52 12.08
C VAL A 990 -6.97 2.06 11.28
N ARG A 991 -8.16 2.45 11.73
CA ARG A 991 -9.44 2.17 11.08
C ARG A 991 -9.70 3.14 9.95
N GLU A 992 -9.50 4.43 10.21
CA GLU A 992 -9.75 5.50 9.24
C GLU A 992 -8.99 6.78 9.59
N THR A 993 -8.79 7.60 8.56
CA THR A 993 -8.17 8.93 8.66
C THR A 993 -9.11 9.93 8.01
N ARG A 994 -9.67 10.86 8.81
CA ARG A 994 -10.59 11.89 8.33
C ARG A 994 -9.89 13.25 8.34
N ALA A 995 -9.94 13.95 7.21
CA ALA A 995 -9.48 15.32 7.07
C ALA A 995 -10.63 16.17 6.49
N SER A 996 -10.87 17.34 7.08
CA SER A 996 -11.88 18.30 6.62
C SER A 996 -11.63 19.65 7.27
N ASP A 997 -12.17 20.72 6.67
CA ASP A 997 -11.99 22.08 7.17
C ASP A 997 -12.49 22.26 8.61
N GLN A 998 -13.48 21.46 9.02
CA GLN A 998 -14.01 21.49 10.39
C GLN A 998 -12.97 21.09 11.46
N PHE A 999 -11.90 20.39 11.07
CA PHE A 999 -10.84 20.00 12.00
C PHE A 999 -9.77 21.10 12.14
N GLY A 1000 -9.81 22.17 11.33
CA GLY A 1000 -8.74 23.14 11.21
C GLY A 1000 -7.64 22.67 10.25
N VAL A 1001 -6.95 23.63 9.62
CA VAL A 1001 -5.90 23.34 8.64
C VAL A 1001 -4.76 22.59 9.31
N GLY A 1002 -4.31 21.51 8.67
CA GLY A 1002 -3.25 20.64 9.19
C GLY A 1002 -3.73 19.58 10.19
N SER A 1003 -4.95 19.68 10.71
CA SER A 1003 -5.52 18.69 11.63
C SER A 1003 -6.26 17.56 10.92
N ARG A 1004 -6.32 16.41 11.57
CA ARG A 1004 -7.06 15.22 11.13
C ARG A 1004 -7.51 14.39 12.31
N VAL A 1005 -8.62 13.69 12.15
CA VAL A 1005 -9.04 12.66 13.10
C VAL A 1005 -8.49 11.32 12.65
N LEU A 1006 -7.80 10.63 13.56
CA LEU A 1006 -7.39 9.25 13.40
C LEU A 1006 -8.23 8.38 14.32
N ARG A 1007 -8.85 7.36 13.76
CA ARG A 1007 -9.58 6.35 14.52
C ARG A 1007 -8.85 5.03 14.44
N PHE A 1008 -8.76 4.34 15.56
CA PHE A 1008 -8.11 3.05 15.70
C PHE A 1008 -9.13 2.01 16.15
N ASN A 1009 -9.00 0.79 15.62
CA ASN A 1009 -9.70 -0.37 16.14
C ASN A 1009 -9.04 -0.83 17.43
N LEU A 1010 -9.84 -0.99 18.49
CA LEU A 1010 -9.43 -1.77 19.65
C LEU A 1010 -9.35 -3.27 19.28
N PRO A 1011 -8.57 -4.09 20.00
CA PRO A 1011 -8.39 -5.52 19.67
C PRO A 1011 -9.70 -6.27 19.46
N GLY A 1012 -10.68 -6.08 20.36
CA GLY A 1012 -12.05 -6.58 20.21
C GLY A 1012 -13.06 -5.49 19.86
N ALA A 1013 -14.04 -5.83 19.01
CA ALA A 1013 -15.11 -4.91 18.58
C ALA A 1013 -16.07 -4.48 19.71
N THR A 1014 -16.11 -5.22 20.82
CA THR A 1014 -16.97 -4.91 21.98
C THR A 1014 -16.19 -4.41 23.20
N GLN A 1015 -14.87 -4.30 23.11
CA GLN A 1015 -14.06 -3.76 24.20
C GLN A 1015 -14.24 -2.25 24.31
N THR A 1016 -14.10 -1.74 25.52
CA THR A 1016 -13.98 -0.29 25.81
C THR A 1016 -12.52 0.09 25.92
N SER A 1017 -12.21 1.39 25.86
CA SER A 1017 -10.82 1.86 25.94
C SER A 1017 -10.09 1.45 27.23
N GLY A 1018 -10.82 1.37 28.35
CA GLY A 1018 -10.22 1.24 29.70
C GLY A 1018 -9.81 2.57 30.34
N LEU A 1019 -10.10 3.69 29.67
CA LEU A 1019 -9.84 5.03 30.17
C LEU A 1019 -11.03 5.57 30.99
N THR A 1020 -10.77 6.67 31.67
CA THR A 1020 -11.76 7.57 32.26
C THR A 1020 -11.78 8.89 31.48
N VAL A 1021 -12.88 9.64 31.54
CA VAL A 1021 -12.96 10.96 30.86
C VAL A 1021 -11.84 11.87 31.36
N GLY A 1022 -11.07 12.42 30.42
CA GLY A 1022 -9.91 13.30 30.65
C GLY A 1022 -8.56 12.57 30.82
N GLU A 1023 -8.52 11.24 30.85
CA GLU A 1023 -7.26 10.49 30.71
C GLU A 1023 -6.80 10.46 29.24
N PHE A 1024 -5.50 10.27 29.02
CA PHE A 1024 -4.89 10.26 27.69
C PHE A 1024 -4.29 8.90 27.33
N ILE A 1025 -3.77 8.78 26.11
CA ILE A 1025 -3.07 7.59 25.62
C ILE A 1025 -1.64 7.92 25.22
N GLY A 1026 -0.78 6.91 25.28
CA GLY A 1026 0.49 6.89 24.57
C GLY A 1026 0.34 6.06 23.29
N ILE A 1027 0.88 6.55 22.18
CA ILE A 1027 1.02 5.82 20.92
C ILE A 1027 2.51 5.69 20.64
N ARG A 1028 2.98 4.47 20.35
CA ARG A 1028 4.34 4.24 19.88
C ARG A 1028 4.39 3.45 18.57
N GLY A 1029 5.43 3.70 17.81
CA GLY A 1029 5.75 2.95 16.61
C GLY A 1029 7.10 3.35 16.07
N ASP A 1030 7.59 2.59 15.11
CA ASP A 1030 8.89 2.85 14.51
C ASP A 1030 8.69 3.82 13.34
N TRP A 1031 9.43 4.93 13.34
CA TRP A 1031 9.52 5.86 12.23
C TRP A 1031 10.98 6.18 11.92
N ASP A 1032 11.42 5.87 10.70
CA ASP A 1032 12.78 6.08 10.21
C ASP A 1032 13.83 5.49 11.17
N GLY A 1033 13.63 4.23 11.57
CA GLY A 1033 14.53 3.52 12.49
C GLY A 1033 14.49 4.02 13.94
N GLN A 1034 13.75 5.09 14.22
CA GLN A 1034 13.54 5.63 15.57
C GLN A 1034 12.20 5.13 16.11
N GLN A 1035 12.19 4.66 17.36
CA GLN A 1035 10.93 4.46 18.06
C GLN A 1035 10.37 5.82 18.49
N LEU A 1036 9.27 6.23 17.88
CA LEU A 1036 8.57 7.45 18.24
C LEU A 1036 7.46 7.16 19.23
N ILE A 1037 7.31 8.04 20.21
CA ILE A 1037 6.23 7.99 21.20
C ILE A 1037 5.54 9.35 21.21
N GLY A 1038 4.22 9.35 21.00
CA GLY A 1038 3.37 10.53 21.13
C GLY A 1038 2.26 10.31 22.15
N TYR A 1039 1.81 11.40 22.77
CA TYR A 1039 0.72 11.38 23.74
C TYR A 1039 -0.46 12.17 23.18
N TYR A 1040 -1.65 11.58 23.25
CA TYR A 1040 -2.84 12.13 22.64
C TYR A 1040 -4.05 11.95 23.56
N SER A 1041 -4.91 12.95 23.63
CA SER A 1041 -6.20 12.82 24.31
C SER A 1041 -7.23 12.24 23.34
N PRO A 1042 -7.98 11.21 23.73
CA PRO A 1042 -9.10 10.72 22.95
C PRO A 1042 -10.21 11.77 22.87
N ILE A 1043 -10.88 11.84 21.71
CA ILE A 1043 -12.04 12.73 21.51
C ILE A 1043 -13.38 12.02 21.69
N ASN A 1044 -13.38 10.68 21.61
CA ASN A 1044 -14.58 9.86 21.79
C ASN A 1044 -14.70 9.38 23.24
N MET A 1045 -15.87 8.87 23.65
CA MET A 1045 -16.14 8.54 25.05
C MET A 1045 -15.40 7.26 25.46
N PRO A 1046 -14.95 7.12 26.72
CA PRO A 1046 -14.22 5.93 27.15
C PRO A 1046 -15.01 4.61 27.06
N ASP A 1047 -16.33 4.68 27.17
CA ASP A 1047 -17.29 3.58 27.06
C ASP A 1047 -17.74 3.29 25.62
N ASP A 1048 -17.30 4.07 24.64
CA ASP A 1048 -17.46 3.72 23.23
C ASP A 1048 -16.75 2.39 22.95
N LYS A 1049 -17.43 1.51 22.22
CA LYS A 1049 -16.96 0.14 21.96
C LYS A 1049 -16.19 0.05 20.65
N GLY A 1050 -15.16 -0.80 20.65
CA GLY A 1050 -14.46 -1.25 19.46
C GLY A 1050 -13.50 -0.26 18.83
N SER A 1051 -13.53 1.02 19.22
CA SER A 1051 -12.63 2.03 18.66
C SER A 1051 -12.24 3.15 19.62
N ILE A 1052 -11.13 3.80 19.30
CA ILE A 1052 -10.63 5.00 19.97
C ILE A 1052 -10.18 6.01 18.93
N SER A 1053 -10.50 7.29 19.14
CA SER A 1053 -10.27 8.35 18.18
C SER A 1053 -9.47 9.48 18.80
N ILE A 1054 -8.51 10.01 18.05
CA ILE A 1054 -7.69 11.15 18.45
C ILE A 1054 -7.73 12.26 17.41
N LEU A 1055 -7.45 13.47 17.87
CA LEU A 1055 -7.14 14.61 17.01
C LEU A 1055 -5.62 14.71 16.85
N ALA A 1056 -5.13 14.56 15.62
CA ALA A 1056 -3.72 14.71 15.27
C ALA A 1056 -3.52 15.97 14.42
N ARG A 1057 -2.43 16.70 14.64
CA ARG A 1057 -2.09 17.93 13.90
C ARG A 1057 -0.75 17.76 13.18
N GLY A 1058 -0.71 18.16 11.91
CA GLY A 1058 0.40 17.93 10.97
C GLY A 1058 1.38 19.09 10.87
N ASP A 1059 1.96 19.50 12.00
CA ASP A 1059 3.03 20.51 12.04
C ASP A 1059 4.42 19.85 11.83
N LYS A 1060 5.51 20.63 11.77
CA LYS A 1060 6.88 20.11 11.47
C LYS A 1060 7.44 19.24 12.62
N GLY A 1061 7.98 18.05 12.28
CA GLY A 1061 8.70 17.16 13.20
C GLY A 1061 8.46 15.67 12.94
N ASN A 1062 9.38 14.79 13.36
CA ASN A 1062 9.34 13.34 13.04
C ASN A 1062 8.05 12.66 13.56
N LEU A 1063 7.60 12.98 14.78
CA LEU A 1063 6.39 12.41 15.39
C LEU A 1063 5.12 12.86 14.64
N GLN A 1064 5.06 14.14 14.28
CA GLN A 1064 3.93 14.75 13.59
C GLN A 1064 3.83 14.28 12.13
N GLU A 1065 4.97 14.12 11.44
CA GLU A 1065 5.03 13.53 10.10
C GLU A 1065 4.56 12.08 10.12
N TRP A 1066 5.02 11.28 11.08
CA TRP A 1066 4.61 9.89 11.22
C TRP A 1066 3.11 9.74 11.45
N ILE A 1067 2.55 10.41 12.46
CA ILE A 1067 1.12 10.32 12.79
C ILE A 1067 0.25 10.80 11.61
N SER A 1068 0.72 11.82 10.88
CA SER A 1068 0.03 12.36 9.70
C SER A 1068 0.19 11.49 8.44
N SER A 1069 1.16 10.57 8.41
CA SER A 1069 1.35 9.66 7.28
C SER A 1069 0.46 8.42 7.35
N MET A 1070 -0.10 8.13 8.53
CA MET A 1070 -0.87 6.91 8.80
C MET A 1070 -2.11 6.78 7.91
N ARG A 1071 -2.33 5.55 7.46
CA ARG A 1071 -3.40 5.14 6.56
C ARG A 1071 -4.21 3.99 7.18
N PRO A 1072 -5.47 3.80 6.74
CA PRO A 1072 -6.26 2.66 7.17
C PRO A 1072 -5.51 1.34 6.96
N GLY A 1073 -5.43 0.52 8.01
CA GLY A 1073 -4.70 -0.75 8.03
C GLY A 1073 -3.28 -0.68 8.60
N ASP A 1074 -2.72 0.51 8.83
CA ASP A 1074 -1.43 0.63 9.52
C ASP A 1074 -1.58 0.21 10.99
N SER A 1075 -0.56 -0.44 11.53
CA SER A 1075 -0.55 -0.91 12.93
C SER A 1075 0.42 -0.10 13.77
N VAL A 1076 -0.03 0.26 14.97
CA VAL A 1076 0.77 0.93 16.01
C VAL A 1076 0.54 0.26 17.35
N GLU A 1077 1.31 0.62 18.35
CA GLU A 1077 1.05 0.20 19.72
C GLU A 1077 0.50 1.37 20.52
N MET A 1078 -0.44 1.07 21.42
CA MET A 1078 -1.13 2.06 22.21
C MET A 1078 -1.23 1.61 23.67
N LYS A 1079 -1.07 2.54 24.60
CA LYS A 1079 -1.28 2.31 26.05
C LYS A 1079 -2.19 3.37 26.64
N ALA A 1080 -2.94 2.98 27.66
CA ALA A 1080 -3.66 3.93 28.50
C ALA A 1080 -2.67 4.66 29.42
N CYS A 1081 -2.85 5.96 29.60
CA CYS A 1081 -2.04 6.77 30.52
C CYS A 1081 -2.91 7.35 31.64
N GLY A 1082 -2.27 7.96 32.65
CA GLY A 1082 -2.94 8.74 33.69
C GLY A 1082 -3.53 10.04 33.15
N GLY A 1083 -3.74 11.03 34.03
CA GLY A 1083 -4.22 12.36 33.68
C GLY A 1083 -5.46 12.80 34.47
N LEU A 1084 -6.21 13.75 33.90
CA LEU A 1084 -7.40 14.32 34.52
C LEU A 1084 -8.53 13.29 34.59
N ARG A 1085 -8.70 12.63 35.74
CA ARG A 1085 -9.71 11.58 35.91
C ARG A 1085 -11.07 12.12 36.37
N ILE A 1086 -12.03 12.22 35.44
CA ILE A 1086 -13.43 12.58 35.74
C ILE A 1086 -14.31 11.33 35.74
N GLU A 1087 -14.73 10.90 36.93
CA GLU A 1087 -15.59 9.73 37.08
C GLU A 1087 -17.04 10.05 36.72
N LEU A 1088 -17.60 9.24 35.83
CA LEU A 1088 -18.99 9.30 35.43
C LEU A 1088 -19.81 8.31 36.28
N LYS A 1089 -20.87 8.78 36.96
CA LYS A 1089 -21.85 7.95 37.67
C LYS A 1089 -23.25 8.14 37.08
N PRO A 1090 -23.58 7.47 35.95
CA PRO A 1090 -24.82 7.73 35.21
C PRO A 1090 -26.08 7.50 36.06
N HIS A 1091 -26.12 6.43 36.85
CA HIS A 1091 -27.27 6.13 37.72
C HIS A 1091 -27.55 7.20 38.79
N LYS A 1092 -26.51 7.94 39.20
CA LYS A 1092 -26.64 9.07 40.14
C LYS A 1092 -26.73 10.42 39.42
N LYS A 1093 -26.65 10.42 38.09
CA LYS A 1093 -26.53 11.61 37.24
C LYS A 1093 -25.35 12.53 37.62
N GLN A 1094 -24.25 11.98 38.15
CA GLN A 1094 -23.15 12.77 38.72
C GLN A 1094 -21.86 12.62 37.92
N MET A 1095 -21.18 13.75 37.68
CA MET A 1095 -19.77 13.80 37.32
C MET A 1095 -18.96 14.06 38.59
N ILE A 1096 -17.93 13.26 38.85
CA ILE A 1096 -17.16 13.32 40.09
C ILE A 1096 -15.68 13.51 39.78
N TYR A 1097 -15.07 14.50 40.42
CA TYR A 1097 -13.62 14.68 40.42
C TYR A 1097 -13.13 14.76 41.86
N ARG A 1098 -12.18 13.89 42.25
CA ARG A 1098 -11.62 13.79 43.61
C ARG A 1098 -12.67 13.79 44.74
N LYS A 1099 -13.74 12.99 44.57
CA LYS A 1099 -14.90 12.88 45.49
C LYS A 1099 -15.83 14.09 45.52
N THR A 1100 -15.56 15.14 44.74
CA THR A 1100 -16.43 16.31 44.60
C THR A 1100 -17.37 16.11 43.41
N VAL A 1101 -18.67 16.33 43.62
CA VAL A 1101 -19.65 16.36 42.52
C VAL A 1101 -19.48 17.67 41.76
N ILE A 1102 -19.19 17.57 40.47
CA ILE A 1102 -19.00 18.71 39.59
C ILE A 1102 -20.35 19.14 39.03
N ARG A 1103 -20.64 20.43 39.16
CA ARG A 1103 -21.83 21.07 38.56
C ARG A 1103 -21.46 22.14 37.54
N ARG A 1104 -20.21 22.63 37.57
CA ARG A 1104 -19.71 23.67 36.67
C ARG A 1104 -18.36 23.31 36.09
N LEU A 1105 -18.15 23.60 34.81
CA LEU A 1105 -16.93 23.28 34.07
C LEU A 1105 -16.36 24.54 33.42
N ALA A 1106 -15.09 24.84 33.69
CA ALA A 1106 -14.30 25.83 32.95
C ALA A 1106 -13.19 25.09 32.20
N LEU A 1107 -13.20 25.20 30.88
CA LEU A 1107 -12.33 24.46 29.97
C LEU A 1107 -11.45 25.46 29.24
N ILE A 1108 -10.13 25.26 29.25
CA ILE A 1108 -9.18 26.20 28.64
C ILE A 1108 -8.26 25.40 27.71
N ALA A 1109 -8.35 25.68 26.42
CA ALA A 1109 -7.65 24.97 25.36
C ALA A 1109 -6.68 25.87 24.59
N GLY A 1110 -5.50 25.37 24.28
CA GLY A 1110 -4.55 25.98 23.33
C GLY A 1110 -4.22 25.03 22.19
N GLY A 1111 -4.44 25.44 20.93
CA GLY A 1111 -4.13 24.64 19.75
C GLY A 1111 -4.84 23.27 19.73
N SER A 1112 -4.08 22.17 19.67
CA SER A 1112 -4.62 20.80 19.72
C SER A 1112 -5.10 20.37 21.12
N GLY A 1113 -4.82 21.16 22.16
CA GLY A 1113 -5.30 20.93 23.54
C GLY A 1113 -6.82 21.01 23.71
N VAL A 1114 -7.56 21.29 22.64
CA VAL A 1114 -9.03 21.21 22.62
C VAL A 1114 -9.54 19.76 22.68
N ALA A 1115 -8.75 18.77 22.27
CA ALA A 1115 -9.15 17.36 22.21
C ALA A 1115 -9.74 16.78 23.52
N PRO A 1116 -9.13 16.94 24.70
CA PRO A 1116 -9.75 16.51 25.95
C PRO A 1116 -10.99 17.34 26.33
N MET A 1117 -11.02 18.63 25.96
CA MET A 1117 -12.16 19.52 26.26
C MET A 1117 -13.41 19.07 25.50
N LEU A 1118 -13.23 18.68 24.25
CA LEU A 1118 -14.25 18.06 23.41
C LEU A 1118 -14.88 16.82 24.08
N GLN A 1119 -14.05 15.90 24.60
CA GLN A 1119 -14.55 14.72 25.32
C GLN A 1119 -15.32 15.10 26.59
N ILE A 1120 -14.84 16.08 27.36
CA ILE A 1120 -15.50 16.56 28.58
C ILE A 1120 -16.83 17.25 28.26
N ILE A 1121 -16.88 18.08 27.21
CA ILE A 1121 -18.11 18.74 26.74
C ILE A 1121 -19.13 17.69 26.33
N LYS A 1122 -18.73 16.66 25.56
CA LYS A 1122 -19.60 15.54 25.18
C LYS A 1122 -20.19 14.86 26.42
N ALA A 1123 -19.35 14.52 27.39
CA ALA A 1123 -19.79 13.88 28.62
C ALA A 1123 -20.81 14.75 29.40
N ALA A 1124 -20.56 16.05 29.49
CA ALA A 1124 -21.36 16.98 30.28
C ALA A 1124 -22.69 17.38 29.61
N LEU A 1125 -22.71 17.48 28.27
CA LEU A 1125 -23.93 17.81 27.50
C LEU A 1125 -24.80 16.58 27.17
N ASN A 1126 -24.32 15.36 27.47
CA ASN A 1126 -25.12 14.15 27.30
C ASN A 1126 -26.00 13.83 28.52
N ARG A 1127 -27.16 13.22 28.26
CA ARG A 1127 -27.96 12.60 29.32
C ARG A 1127 -27.16 11.43 29.93
N PRO A 1128 -27.23 11.24 31.26
CA PRO A 1128 -28.09 11.93 32.21
C PRO A 1128 -27.43 13.14 32.90
N TYR A 1129 -26.21 13.52 32.50
CA TYR A 1129 -25.43 14.56 33.19
C TYR A 1129 -25.91 15.96 32.88
N VAL A 1130 -26.44 16.16 31.67
CA VAL A 1130 -26.96 17.46 31.23
C VAL A 1130 -27.93 18.07 32.25
N ASP A 1131 -28.77 17.29 32.95
CA ASP A 1131 -29.70 17.83 33.94
C ASP A 1131 -29.01 18.44 35.17
N ASN A 1132 -27.84 17.91 35.55
CA ASN A 1132 -27.12 18.28 36.77
C ASN A 1132 -25.95 19.25 36.54
N ILE A 1133 -25.42 19.31 35.32
CA ILE A 1133 -24.43 20.31 34.93
C ILE A 1133 -25.15 21.64 34.70
N GLU A 1134 -24.76 22.66 35.46
CA GLU A 1134 -25.33 24.00 35.41
C GLU A 1134 -24.73 24.80 34.25
N THR A 1135 -23.40 24.83 34.17
CA THR A 1135 -22.67 25.70 33.24
C THR A 1135 -21.35 25.08 32.77
N ILE A 1136 -21.05 25.27 31.49
CA ILE A 1136 -19.83 24.89 30.81
C ILE A 1136 -19.32 26.13 30.09
N ARG A 1137 -18.06 26.52 30.33
CA ARG A 1137 -17.40 27.66 29.68
C ARG A 1137 -16.11 27.20 29.03
N LEU A 1138 -15.95 27.43 27.74
CA LEU A 1138 -14.74 27.12 26.98
C LEU A 1138 -14.00 28.41 26.59
N VAL A 1139 -12.72 28.50 26.90
CA VAL A 1139 -11.80 29.49 26.33
C VAL A 1139 -10.86 28.74 25.40
N TYR A 1140 -10.92 29.04 24.10
CA TYR A 1140 -10.10 28.35 23.10
C TYR A 1140 -9.17 29.32 22.37
N ALA A 1141 -7.87 29.17 22.63
CA ALA A 1141 -6.81 29.97 22.05
C ALA A 1141 -6.10 29.26 20.89
N ALA A 1142 -5.75 30.00 19.84
CA ALA A 1142 -4.91 29.54 18.73
C ALA A 1142 -4.09 30.70 18.13
N GLU A 1143 -3.14 30.38 17.24
CA GLU A 1143 -2.38 31.42 16.54
C GLU A 1143 -3.28 32.15 15.54
N ASP A 1144 -3.96 31.40 14.66
CA ASP A 1144 -4.79 31.93 13.58
C ASP A 1144 -6.20 31.28 13.57
N GLU A 1145 -7.18 31.95 12.95
CA GLU A 1145 -8.58 31.48 12.90
C GLU A 1145 -8.73 30.08 12.31
N HIS A 1146 -7.96 29.77 11.26
CA HIS A 1146 -8.05 28.53 10.51
C HIS A 1146 -7.47 27.31 11.26
N GLU A 1147 -6.87 27.52 12.44
CA GLU A 1147 -6.41 26.45 13.32
C GLU A 1147 -7.47 26.00 14.33
N LEU A 1148 -8.53 26.79 14.54
CA LEU A 1148 -9.57 26.52 15.54
C LEU A 1148 -10.40 25.30 15.13
N THR A 1149 -10.07 24.16 15.72
CA THR A 1149 -10.72 22.86 15.46
C THR A 1149 -12.16 22.89 15.99
N TYR A 1150 -13.13 22.44 15.18
CA TYR A 1150 -14.56 22.37 15.51
C TYR A 1150 -15.21 23.72 15.88
N ARG A 1151 -14.64 24.86 15.48
CA ARG A 1151 -15.17 26.19 15.83
C ARG A 1151 -16.66 26.36 15.50
N SER A 1152 -17.06 26.04 14.28
CA SER A 1152 -18.46 26.19 13.84
C SER A 1152 -19.41 25.33 14.68
N LEU A 1153 -18.98 24.11 15.01
CA LEU A 1153 -19.76 23.18 15.83
C LEU A 1153 -19.87 23.66 17.28
N LEU A 1154 -18.78 24.16 17.86
CA LEU A 1154 -18.80 24.75 19.21
C LEU A 1154 -19.74 25.97 19.27
N LYS A 1155 -19.73 26.84 18.25
CA LYS A 1155 -20.68 27.95 18.16
C LYS A 1155 -22.13 27.48 18.03
N GLN A 1156 -22.37 26.44 17.23
CA GLN A 1156 -23.70 25.81 17.13
C GLN A 1156 -24.18 25.31 18.50
N TYR A 1157 -23.34 24.63 19.27
CA TYR A 1157 -23.75 24.16 20.61
C TYR A 1157 -23.99 25.28 21.61
N SER A 1158 -23.22 26.36 21.56
CA SER A 1158 -23.50 27.54 22.40
C SER A 1158 -24.90 28.07 22.09
N ALA A 1159 -25.27 28.15 20.81
CA ALA A 1159 -26.61 28.57 20.39
C ALA A 1159 -27.73 27.58 20.79
N GLU A 1160 -27.48 26.27 20.70
CA GLU A 1160 -28.46 25.22 21.05
C GLU A 1160 -28.65 25.03 22.57
N ASN A 1161 -27.68 25.44 23.38
CA ASN A 1161 -27.69 25.25 24.84
C ASN A 1161 -27.53 26.58 25.60
N PRO A 1162 -28.43 27.56 25.39
CA PRO A 1162 -28.28 28.91 25.93
C PRO A 1162 -28.21 28.90 27.47
N GLY A 1163 -27.30 29.69 28.02
CA GLY A 1163 -27.00 29.77 29.45
C GLY A 1163 -26.15 28.63 29.98
N LYS A 1164 -26.29 27.42 29.41
CA LYS A 1164 -25.57 26.22 29.84
C LYS A 1164 -24.18 26.11 29.22
N PHE A 1165 -24.03 26.12 27.91
CA PHE A 1165 -22.72 26.07 27.26
C PHE A 1165 -22.41 27.40 26.58
N ASP A 1166 -21.19 27.89 26.75
CA ASP A 1166 -20.69 29.04 26.02
C ASP A 1166 -19.19 28.90 25.73
N CYS A 1167 -18.72 29.52 24.64
CA CYS A 1167 -17.34 29.44 24.19
C CYS A 1167 -16.83 30.80 23.68
N GLY A 1168 -15.64 31.20 24.14
CA GLY A 1168 -14.92 32.36 23.63
C GLY A 1168 -13.63 31.96 22.93
N PHE A 1169 -13.35 32.57 21.78
CA PHE A 1169 -12.15 32.32 20.99
C PHE A 1169 -11.13 33.45 21.16
N VAL A 1170 -9.86 33.10 21.27
CA VAL A 1170 -8.75 34.05 21.44
C VAL A 1170 -7.68 33.78 20.39
N LEU A 1171 -7.26 34.80 19.64
CA LEU A 1171 -6.28 34.66 18.55
C LEU A 1171 -5.08 35.58 18.72
N ASN A 1172 -3.88 35.07 18.45
CA ASN A 1172 -2.68 35.92 18.38
C ASN A 1172 -2.65 36.74 17.08
N ASN A 1173 -3.04 36.12 15.96
CA ASN A 1173 -3.09 36.73 14.63
C ASN A 1173 -4.56 36.73 14.12
N PRO A 1174 -5.44 37.58 14.68
CA PRO A 1174 -6.83 37.61 14.26
C PRO A 1174 -6.97 38.15 12.81
N PRO A 1175 -7.94 37.63 12.03
CA PRO A 1175 -8.29 38.21 10.74
C PRO A 1175 -8.94 39.60 10.92
N GLU A 1176 -8.99 40.39 9.83
CA GLU A 1176 -9.67 41.68 9.83
C GLU A 1176 -11.15 41.53 10.23
N GLY A 1177 -11.62 42.37 11.15
CA GLY A 1177 -13.00 42.33 11.67
C GLY A 1177 -13.23 41.31 12.80
N TRP A 1178 -12.19 40.71 13.37
CA TRP A 1178 -12.34 39.86 14.56
C TRP A 1178 -12.81 40.66 15.78
N MET A 1179 -13.89 40.19 16.41
CA MET A 1179 -14.54 40.87 17.54
C MET A 1179 -14.37 40.14 18.88
N GLU A 1180 -13.68 39.00 18.89
CA GLU A 1180 -13.48 38.19 20.10
C GLU A 1180 -12.10 38.49 20.74
N GLY A 1181 -11.56 37.59 21.57
CA GLY A 1181 -10.29 37.82 22.27
C GLY A 1181 -9.10 37.95 21.31
N VAL A 1182 -8.15 38.82 21.66
CA VAL A 1182 -6.92 39.08 20.89
C VAL A 1182 -5.69 38.97 21.79
N GLY A 1183 -4.67 38.27 21.32
CA GLY A 1183 -3.42 38.03 22.04
C GLY A 1183 -3.45 36.78 22.92
N TYR A 1184 -2.76 36.84 24.06
CA TYR A 1184 -2.69 35.71 24.99
C TYR A 1184 -3.91 35.65 25.91
N VAL A 1185 -4.22 34.45 26.40
CA VAL A 1185 -5.21 34.27 27.47
C VAL A 1185 -4.65 34.88 28.77
N ASP A 1186 -5.22 36.01 29.16
CA ASP A 1186 -4.82 36.79 30.34
C ASP A 1186 -5.93 36.86 31.40
N ARG A 1187 -5.67 37.56 32.52
CA ARG A 1187 -6.66 37.71 33.61
C ARG A 1187 -7.97 38.35 33.15
N ALA A 1188 -7.91 39.36 32.29
CA ALA A 1188 -9.10 40.06 31.81
C ALA A 1188 -9.97 39.10 30.98
N THR A 1189 -9.35 38.33 30.10
CA THR A 1189 -9.99 37.28 29.30
C THR A 1189 -10.64 36.23 30.20
N LEU A 1190 -9.91 35.73 31.20
CA LEU A 1190 -10.42 34.72 32.14
C LEU A 1190 -11.59 35.26 32.97
N GLN A 1191 -11.52 36.49 33.48
CA GLN A 1191 -12.61 37.11 34.25
C GLN A 1191 -13.85 37.39 33.39
N GLY A 1192 -13.67 37.73 32.11
CA GLY A 1192 -14.77 38.02 31.19
C GLY A 1192 -15.50 36.77 30.69
N LEU A 1193 -14.78 35.66 30.47
CA LEU A 1193 -15.32 34.46 29.83
C LEU A 1193 -15.64 33.33 30.81
N LEU A 1194 -15.00 33.26 31.98
CA LEU A 1194 -15.21 32.18 32.95
C LEU A 1194 -16.18 32.59 34.06
N GLN A 1195 -16.83 31.59 34.64
CA GLN A 1195 -17.66 31.72 35.83
C GLN A 1195 -16.83 31.96 37.10
N PRO A 1196 -17.36 32.69 38.11
CA PRO A 1196 -16.62 32.96 39.34
C PRO A 1196 -16.26 31.68 40.11
N PRO A 1197 -15.20 31.70 40.93
CA PRO A 1197 -14.77 30.54 41.72
C PRO A 1197 -15.88 29.93 42.58
N SER A 1198 -16.03 28.60 42.56
CA SER A 1198 -16.93 27.85 43.44
C SER A 1198 -16.38 26.48 43.82
N LYS A 1199 -16.97 25.85 44.84
CA LYS A 1199 -16.52 24.54 45.36
C LYS A 1199 -16.80 23.37 44.41
N ASP A 1200 -17.76 23.53 43.50
CA ASP A 1200 -18.25 22.55 42.53
C ASP A 1200 -17.83 22.85 41.08
N LEU A 1201 -16.89 23.80 40.91
CA LEU A 1201 -16.28 24.18 39.63
C LEU A 1201 -14.96 23.45 39.43
N LEU A 1202 -14.87 22.66 38.36
CA LEU A 1202 -13.62 22.08 37.87
C LEU A 1202 -13.07 22.95 36.72
N VAL A 1203 -11.80 23.35 36.82
CA VAL A 1203 -11.09 24.04 35.74
C VAL A 1203 -10.08 23.07 35.11
N ALA A 1204 -10.27 22.74 33.84
CA ALA A 1204 -9.39 21.87 33.06
C ALA A 1204 -8.61 22.68 32.02
N ILE A 1205 -7.30 22.50 31.98
CA ILE A 1205 -6.38 23.26 31.12
C ILE A 1205 -5.59 22.28 30.24
N CYS A 1206 -5.53 22.53 28.93
CA CYS A 1206 -4.67 21.78 28.03
C CYS A 1206 -4.17 22.67 26.90
N GLY A 1207 -2.88 22.57 26.59
CA GLY A 1207 -2.22 23.42 25.60
C GLY A 1207 -0.71 23.46 25.82
N PRO A 1208 0.02 24.41 25.21
CA PRO A 1208 1.46 24.52 25.39
C PRO A 1208 1.85 24.70 26.88
N PRO A 1209 2.94 24.09 27.37
CA PRO A 1209 3.33 24.16 28.80
C PRO A 1209 3.47 25.59 29.35
N VAL A 1210 3.87 26.54 28.51
CA VAL A 1210 3.98 27.96 28.88
C VAL A 1210 2.61 28.55 29.19
N MET A 1211 1.62 28.31 28.32
CA MET A 1211 0.24 28.74 28.52
C MET A 1211 -0.35 28.09 29.78
N GLN A 1212 -0.17 26.78 29.95
CA GLN A 1212 -0.70 26.06 31.10
C GLN A 1212 -0.21 26.67 32.43
N ARG A 1213 1.10 26.96 32.53
CA ARG A 1213 1.69 27.58 33.73
C ARG A 1213 1.15 28.99 33.97
N SER A 1214 1.08 29.83 32.94
CA SER A 1214 0.61 31.21 33.05
C SER A 1214 -0.86 31.28 33.48
N VAL A 1215 -1.73 30.54 32.78
CA VAL A 1215 -3.16 30.49 33.05
C VAL A 1215 -3.44 29.93 34.45
N THR A 1216 -2.69 28.91 34.88
CA THR A 1216 -2.82 28.37 36.25
C THR A 1216 -2.49 29.43 37.30
N ALA A 1217 -1.39 30.16 37.13
CA ALA A 1217 -0.99 31.22 38.06
C ALA A 1217 -2.04 32.33 38.14
N ASP A 1218 -2.61 32.73 36.99
CA ASP A 1218 -3.65 33.76 36.93
C ASP A 1218 -4.97 33.31 37.57
N LEU A 1219 -5.41 32.07 37.33
CA LEU A 1219 -6.60 31.51 38.00
C LEU A 1219 -6.43 31.46 39.52
N LEU A 1220 -5.26 31.05 40.02
CA LEU A 1220 -4.99 31.06 41.46
C LEU A 1220 -5.02 32.47 42.04
N ALA A 1221 -4.44 33.45 41.33
CA ALA A 1221 -4.50 34.86 41.72
C ALA A 1221 -5.93 35.42 41.71
N LEU A 1222 -6.80 34.89 40.85
CA LEU A 1222 -8.23 35.22 40.78
C LEU A 1222 -9.09 34.48 41.84
N GLY A 1223 -8.48 33.67 42.71
CA GLY A 1223 -9.17 33.00 43.82
C GLY A 1223 -9.77 31.64 43.48
N TYR A 1224 -9.41 31.04 42.35
CA TYR A 1224 -9.83 29.67 42.03
C TYR A 1224 -9.10 28.64 42.91
N SER A 1225 -9.76 27.53 43.22
CA SER A 1225 -9.21 26.50 44.10
C SER A 1225 -8.01 25.78 43.47
N ALA A 1226 -6.89 25.77 44.19
CA ALA A 1226 -5.70 25.00 43.82
C ALA A 1226 -5.95 23.47 43.76
N GLU A 1227 -7.06 22.97 44.30
CA GLU A 1227 -7.43 21.56 44.17
C GLU A 1227 -8.21 21.26 42.87
N MET A 1228 -8.88 22.27 42.34
CA MET A 1228 -9.83 22.16 41.23
C MET A 1228 -9.32 22.77 39.93
N VAL A 1229 -8.21 23.48 39.93
CA VAL A 1229 -7.51 23.95 38.72
C VAL A 1229 -6.46 22.92 38.32
N ARG A 1230 -6.63 22.25 37.19
CA ARG A 1230 -5.77 21.14 36.76
C ARG A 1230 -5.42 21.22 35.29
N THR A 1231 -4.21 20.78 34.97
CA THR A 1231 -3.86 20.47 33.60
C THR A 1231 -4.24 19.02 33.28
N VAL A 1232 -4.53 18.72 32.02
CA VAL A 1232 -4.95 17.38 31.60
C VAL A 1232 -3.81 16.36 31.68
N ASP A 1233 -2.57 16.83 31.49
CA ASP A 1233 -1.32 16.07 31.47
C ASP A 1233 -0.61 15.99 32.83
N GLU A 1234 -1.21 16.52 33.90
CA GLU A 1234 -0.63 16.48 35.26
C GLU A 1234 -0.67 15.05 35.83
N ASP A 1235 0.35 14.26 35.51
CA ASP A 1235 0.65 12.99 36.17
C ASP A 1235 1.49 13.30 37.42
N ARG A 1236 0.83 13.61 38.55
CA ARG A 1236 1.52 13.51 39.84
C ARG A 1236 1.64 12.03 40.20
N ALA A 1237 2.68 11.39 39.67
CA ALA A 1237 3.44 10.46 40.47
C ALA A 1237 4.11 11.27 41.60
N LEU A 1238 3.35 11.53 42.65
CA LEU A 1238 3.83 11.93 43.98
C LEU A 1238 3.23 10.96 44.99
#